data_AF-A0A6M1ZB29-F1
#
_entry.id   AF-A0A6M1ZB29-F1
#
_cell.length_a   1.000
_cell.length_b   1.000
_cell.length_c   1.000
_cell.angle_alpha   90.00
_cell.angle_beta   90.00
_cell.angle_gamma   90.00
#
_symmetry.space_group_name_H-M   'P 1'
#
loop_
_entity.id
_entity.type
_entity.pdbx_description
1 polymer ?
#
loop_
_entity_poly.entity_id
_entity_poly.type
_entity_poly.pdbx_seq_one_letter_code
_entity_poly.pdbx_strand_id
1 'polypeptide(L)'
;MRLILLFLLPILVFADISQEYATLAGEPSSYIEGCVSAITGDLIIDQYDTVIQGAELLPIRRRYTNGQRNSTILPHATAFFISSEDLLVASEPNYLTIPYSKHKHRFVPDPEALSKGITCQPILGRGQYDPTKNSAELKRKDHLIIRTSNGGERHYRYWRTSGKNFFVRLVYNGNATVQNYLLEKEILPNGQTIHYVYEKGKEHAQYIREITIKSPASSQTLSRALFEANETETKIQTSDGRQVCHTYTKRRLPKELQHAYQSKTLTLMQEASGPIYPKEHLDYNRDFLLKARGFPSGRVLSFKYDSYHRVCKIRGPNDFKRTISYEGPITSSYDRYGNQTQYIRDQNYRLIEIKYFQGRNHLLYSEKLSWTLSGKLLARSNELSTRSHTYDTCGNPTFETLSGSITSLGSQDQHTIHRTYSEDGRNLLLREEYPNGKTVTYSYLEGTDLPTTISSELLSTTYHYDEDNLLIQEITTGGSQSRTKRIHNRSEQPFFGMAETIDHVEQGRKEHLHYDAHGQISSKEIYDTQGDLAYTLQYTYDEKGRLISETNPTSQIAHYNYDENGNLIHEITFSGLHKTYSYDASNRCTQETTAHQKTQHAYNSLGHKTSTTDHLGATTHYAYDALGRLLIETNPLGATTSYTYDALGNPITSTDPLGNTTHTCYNIYGKPLQITHPDNSTESYTYTLEGNLESYTDKEGTTTRYTYDILDRELTKIITDSSGNILSEESTTYTPFHKSSHTNALGHTTTYVYNAAGQLITETYADRTTIYTYDSLGRKATQTTSPLTIHYTYDLLDRVHFEKHYHNSTLIYQEDTTYDTAGNIATKTRYPGNQPATEGWEYDPLNREIAHTDALGHTTTTDYLETDRLIKTIHHPDGTETVETYNCLNELLSVENRQGANTLHNEVYTYDLAGNEISRTHNQQFQIEKSYDNLNRRAALTENQTKTTSYTYTPTGKISTLTKPSGAVLQYTYTGLGHLEKLSSTDIDYTYTYNALGGLLSSTNHITGRSLNRTLDPHGRILSETFP
;
A
#
# COMPACT_ATOMS: atom_id res chain seq x y z
N MET A 1 -1.02 -6.91 -18.09
CA MET A 1 -2.13 -5.95 -18.11
C MET A 1 -3.16 -6.37 -17.08
N ARG A 2 -3.11 -5.75 -15.90
CA ARG A 2 -4.14 -5.86 -14.83
C ARG A 2 -4.86 -4.52 -14.83
N LEU A 3 -6.15 -4.49 -15.08
CA LEU A 3 -6.96 -3.32 -14.76
C LEU A 3 -8.46 -3.66 -14.76
N ILE A 4 -9.13 -3.14 -13.74
CA ILE A 4 -10.58 -2.91 -13.59
C ILE A 4 -11.43 -4.06 -13.03
N LEU A 5 -11.66 -4.03 -11.71
CA LEU A 5 -12.98 -3.81 -11.05
C LEU A 5 -12.86 -4.17 -9.56
N LEU A 6 -12.95 -3.18 -8.67
CA LEU A 6 -13.60 -3.26 -7.34
C LEU A 6 -13.41 -1.94 -6.60
N PHE A 7 -14.44 -1.09 -6.70
CA PHE A 7 -14.77 -0.05 -5.72
C PHE A 7 -16.26 -0.24 -5.42
N LEU A 8 -16.57 -0.61 -4.18
CA LEU A 8 -17.76 -0.27 -3.38
C LEU A 8 -17.97 -1.33 -2.29
N LEU A 9 -17.56 -1.03 -1.05
CA LEU A 9 -18.22 -1.48 0.18
C LEU A 9 -17.56 -0.82 1.40
N PRO A 10 -18.23 0.13 2.07
CA PRO A 10 -17.96 0.44 3.46
C PRO A 10 -19.10 -0.06 4.36
N ILE A 11 -18.70 -0.67 5.50
CA ILE A 11 -19.35 -0.67 6.83
C ILE A 11 -20.53 -1.64 7.05
N LEU A 12 -20.29 -2.74 7.78
CA LEU A 12 -20.95 -3.17 9.04
C LEU A 12 -20.76 -4.68 9.29
N VAL A 13 -19.84 -5.04 10.18
CA VAL A 13 -19.97 -6.27 10.99
C VAL A 13 -19.88 -5.82 12.44
N PHE A 14 -21.04 -5.68 13.09
CA PHE A 14 -21.12 -5.65 14.55
C PHE A 14 -20.86 -7.07 15.05
N ALA A 15 -19.87 -7.21 15.92
CA ALA A 15 -19.74 -8.38 16.78
C ALA A 15 -20.14 -7.93 18.18
N ASP A 16 -21.21 -8.52 18.73
CA ASP A 16 -21.63 -8.28 20.10
C ASP A 16 -21.27 -9.46 21.02
N ILE A 17 -20.45 -9.11 22.01
CA ILE A 17 -20.32 -9.55 23.40
C ILE A 17 -20.38 -11.06 23.75
N SER A 18 -19.27 -11.55 24.31
CA SER A 18 -19.29 -12.10 25.69
C SER A 18 -17.93 -11.97 26.37
N GLN A 19 -17.95 -11.45 27.61
CA GLN A 19 -16.82 -11.43 28.53
C GLN A 19 -16.54 -12.83 29.06
N GLU A 20 -15.27 -13.26 29.07
CA GLU A 20 -14.72 -14.08 30.16
C GLU A 20 -13.31 -13.61 30.52
N TYR A 21 -13.15 -13.19 31.77
CA TYR A 21 -11.84 -13.06 32.41
C TYR A 21 -11.32 -14.45 32.78
N ALA A 22 -10.12 -14.84 32.32
CA ALA A 22 -9.17 -15.62 33.14
C ALA A 22 -7.79 -15.70 32.48
N THR A 23 -6.81 -15.26 33.26
CA THR A 23 -5.36 -15.32 33.03
C THR A 23 -4.84 -16.74 32.79
N LEU A 24 -3.88 -16.88 31.86
CA LEU A 24 -2.67 -17.68 32.11
C LEU A 24 -1.50 -17.12 31.30
N ALA A 25 -0.75 -16.23 31.96
CA ALA A 25 0.51 -15.71 31.48
C ALA A 25 1.56 -16.83 31.41
N GLY A 26 2.32 -16.85 30.32
CA GLY A 26 3.52 -17.66 30.22
C GLY A 26 4.01 -17.82 28.80
N GLU A 27 4.46 -16.73 28.15
CA GLU A 27 5.70 -16.67 27.35
C GLU A 27 6.11 -15.20 27.12
N PRO A 28 7.42 -14.90 27.07
CA PRO A 28 7.96 -13.55 27.07
C PRO A 28 7.88 -12.94 25.68
N SER A 29 6.93 -12.04 25.47
CA SER A 29 7.04 -11.08 24.38
C SER A 29 8.12 -10.05 24.75
N SER A 30 9.13 -9.92 23.89
CA SER A 30 10.17 -8.91 24.01
C SER A 30 9.58 -7.53 23.68
N TYR A 31 8.88 -6.93 24.63
CA TYR A 31 8.49 -5.52 24.58
C TYR A 31 9.35 -4.75 25.58
N ILE A 32 10.13 -3.82 25.06
CA ILE A 32 10.72 -2.75 25.86
C ILE A 32 9.69 -1.62 25.84
N GLU A 33 9.05 -1.34 26.99
CA GLU A 33 8.16 -0.19 27.17
C GLU A 33 8.81 1.12 26.67
N GLY A 34 8.06 1.92 25.91
CA GLY A 34 8.44 3.27 25.49
C GLY A 34 9.53 3.36 24.42
N CYS A 35 9.58 2.41 23.48
CA CYS A 35 10.67 2.33 22.51
C CYS A 35 10.50 3.16 21.26
N VAL A 36 11.58 3.89 20.98
CA VAL A 36 11.96 4.33 19.65
C VAL A 36 12.35 3.08 18.84
N SER A 37 11.69 2.84 17.71
CA SER A 37 12.06 1.81 16.74
C SER A 37 13.54 1.91 16.43
N ALA A 38 14.30 0.85 16.68
CA ALA A 38 15.73 0.87 16.41
C ALA A 38 16.02 1.03 14.90
N ILE A 39 15.11 0.57 14.04
CA ILE A 39 15.26 0.56 12.58
C ILE A 39 14.85 1.90 11.96
N THR A 40 13.63 2.36 12.27
CA THR A 40 13.05 3.56 11.66
C THR A 40 13.37 4.81 12.46
N GLY A 41 13.53 4.68 13.78
CA GLY A 41 13.76 5.78 14.69
C GLY A 41 12.49 6.41 15.24
N ASP A 42 11.31 5.80 15.07
CA ASP A 42 10.02 6.38 15.47
C ASP A 42 9.57 5.92 16.86
N LEU A 43 8.83 6.75 17.59
CA LEU A 43 8.24 6.40 18.89
C LEU A 43 7.03 5.48 18.70
N ILE A 44 7.00 4.35 19.42
CA ILE A 44 5.87 3.41 19.45
C ILE A 44 5.15 3.58 20.79
N ILE A 45 3.86 3.95 20.78
CA ILE A 45 3.08 4.25 22.00
C ILE A 45 2.20 3.06 22.41
N ASP A 46 1.75 2.22 21.48
CA ASP A 46 0.94 1.02 21.77
C ASP A 46 1.33 -0.23 20.94
N GLN A 47 0.91 -1.44 21.36
CA GLN A 47 1.16 -2.70 20.65
C GLN A 47 0.55 -2.74 19.24
N TYR A 48 -0.40 -1.83 18.96
CA TYR A 48 -1.08 -1.68 17.67
C TYR A 48 -0.41 -0.64 16.75
N ASP A 49 0.54 0.17 17.25
CA ASP A 49 1.25 1.17 16.44
C ASP A 49 2.38 0.56 15.58
N THR A 50 2.64 -0.74 15.69
CA THR A 50 3.55 -1.46 14.77
C THR A 50 2.87 -1.90 13.48
N VAL A 51 1.61 -1.50 13.28
CA VAL A 51 0.86 -1.73 12.05
C VAL A 51 1.46 -0.84 10.96
N ILE A 52 2.19 -1.45 10.02
CA ILE A 52 2.16 -0.96 8.64
C ILE A 52 0.68 -1.05 8.25
N GLN A 53 0.01 0.09 7.99
CA GLN A 53 -1.37 0.10 7.54
C GLN A 53 -1.58 -0.99 6.47
N GLY A 54 -2.38 -2.00 6.80
CA GLY A 54 -2.72 -3.12 5.89
C GLY A 54 -2.07 -4.48 6.18
N ALA A 55 -1.29 -4.67 7.25
CA ALA A 55 -0.82 -6.00 7.65
C ALA A 55 -1.33 -6.40 9.04
N GLU A 56 -2.15 -7.47 9.11
CA GLU A 56 -2.40 -8.15 10.38
C GLU A 56 -1.09 -8.69 10.96
N LEU A 57 -0.91 -8.53 12.28
CA LEU A 57 0.07 -9.33 13.00
C LEU A 57 -0.29 -10.80 12.76
N LEU A 58 0.69 -11.58 12.32
CA LEU A 58 0.57 -13.01 12.08
C LEU A 58 1.00 -13.75 13.36
N PRO A 59 0.09 -14.10 14.30
CA PRO A 59 0.48 -14.80 15.52
C PRO A 59 0.89 -16.24 15.19
N ILE A 60 2.18 -16.55 15.36
CA ILE A 60 2.64 -17.94 15.39
C ILE A 60 2.28 -18.50 16.78
N ARG A 61 1.29 -19.40 16.85
CA ARG A 61 0.94 -20.06 18.13
C ARG A 61 1.91 -21.21 18.40
N ARG A 62 2.63 -21.16 19.51
CA ARG A 62 3.64 -22.17 19.90
C ARG A 62 3.13 -23.09 21.02
N ARG A 63 3.50 -24.37 20.97
CA ARG A 63 3.23 -25.36 22.02
C ARG A 63 4.55 -26.04 22.41
N TYR A 64 4.80 -26.18 23.71
CA TYR A 64 6.00 -26.79 24.27
C TYR A 64 5.67 -28.07 25.05
N THR A 65 6.62 -29.01 25.11
CA THR A 65 6.48 -30.30 25.80
C THR A 65 6.43 -30.16 27.32
N ASN A 66 5.61 -30.98 27.99
CA ASN A 66 5.50 -31.04 29.44
C ASN A 66 6.18 -32.34 29.95
N GLY A 67 7.34 -32.23 30.62
CA GLY A 67 7.87 -33.31 31.45
C GLY A 67 9.08 -34.12 30.94
N GLN A 68 10.26 -33.51 30.89
CA GLN A 68 11.53 -34.27 30.88
C GLN A 68 12.46 -33.83 32.02
N ARG A 69 13.00 -34.83 32.73
CA ARG A 69 13.94 -34.67 33.86
C ARG A 69 15.35 -34.46 33.33
N ASN A 70 15.99 -33.31 33.58
CA ASN A 70 17.41 -33.22 34.03
C ASN A 70 17.97 -31.80 34.15
N SER A 71 19.07 -31.74 34.91
CA SER A 71 19.56 -30.62 35.71
C SER A 71 20.72 -29.79 35.12
N THR A 72 20.93 -29.82 33.81
CA THR A 72 22.14 -29.17 33.22
C THR A 72 21.87 -28.29 32.02
N ILE A 73 20.67 -27.70 31.96
CA ILE A 73 20.43 -26.48 31.19
C ILE A 73 20.40 -25.34 32.21
N LEU A 74 21.22 -24.30 32.02
CA LEU A 74 21.05 -23.05 32.76
C LEU A 74 19.70 -22.47 32.35
N PRO A 75 18.71 -22.38 33.25
CA PRO A 75 17.37 -21.93 32.90
C PRO A 75 17.43 -20.48 32.41
N HIS A 76 16.43 -20.10 31.60
CA HIS A 76 15.97 -18.71 31.49
C HIS A 76 15.41 -18.22 32.85
N ALA A 77 16.15 -18.36 33.94
CA ALA A 77 15.72 -17.95 35.27
C ALA A 77 15.89 -16.45 35.43
N THR A 78 14.78 -15.77 35.74
CA THR A 78 14.78 -14.36 36.14
C THR A 78 15.67 -14.20 37.38
N ALA A 79 16.79 -13.50 37.22
CA ALA A 79 17.68 -13.13 38.31
C ALA A 79 17.26 -11.75 38.84
N PHE A 80 17.05 -11.63 40.16
CA PHE A 80 16.63 -10.38 40.79
C PHE A 80 17.79 -9.66 41.43
N PHE A 81 17.94 -8.37 41.13
CA PHE A 81 19.03 -7.53 41.63
C PHE A 81 18.55 -6.63 42.77
N ILE A 82 19.43 -6.39 43.75
CA ILE A 82 19.22 -5.35 44.76
C ILE A 82 19.67 -4.02 44.15
N SER A 83 18.78 -3.01 44.13
CA SER A 83 19.06 -1.68 43.58
C SER A 83 20.07 -0.90 44.44
N SER A 84 20.54 0.24 43.95
CA SER A 84 21.42 1.16 44.70
C SER A 84 20.80 1.72 45.98
N GLU A 85 19.48 1.64 46.13
CA GLU A 85 18.73 2.07 47.32
C GLU A 85 18.42 0.91 48.29
N ASP A 86 19.13 -0.21 48.15
CA ASP A 86 19.00 -1.39 49.02
C ASP A 86 17.61 -2.08 48.98
N LEU A 87 16.82 -1.84 47.90
CA LEU A 87 15.56 -2.51 47.60
C LEU A 87 15.72 -3.71 46.66
N LEU A 88 15.03 -4.83 46.95
CA LEU A 88 14.91 -5.95 46.00
C LEU A 88 13.88 -5.60 44.93
N VAL A 89 14.34 -5.38 43.68
CA VAL A 89 13.43 -5.04 42.57
C VAL A 89 13.20 -6.28 41.70
N ALA A 90 11.94 -6.65 41.53
CA ALA A 90 11.54 -7.67 40.56
C ALA A 90 11.13 -7.00 39.25
N SER A 91 11.79 -7.34 38.14
CA SER A 91 11.33 -6.97 36.81
C SER A 91 10.73 -8.20 36.13
N GLU A 92 9.43 -8.42 36.31
CA GLU A 92 8.59 -9.22 35.41
C GLU A 92 7.34 -8.41 35.07
N PRO A 93 6.67 -8.67 33.92
CA PRO A 93 5.70 -7.75 33.32
C PRO A 93 4.37 -7.57 34.07
N ASN A 94 4.18 -8.17 35.24
CA ASN A 94 2.90 -8.20 35.97
C ASN A 94 3.02 -7.69 37.41
N TYR A 95 3.51 -6.46 37.60
CA TYR A 95 3.35 -5.61 38.79
C TYR A 95 3.24 -6.34 40.15
N LEU A 96 4.39 -6.76 40.70
CA LEU A 96 4.52 -6.95 42.15
C LEU A 96 5.92 -6.52 42.60
N THR A 97 6.08 -5.26 42.98
CA THR A 97 7.24 -4.80 43.75
C THR A 97 7.11 -5.39 45.14
N ILE A 98 8.07 -6.21 45.58
CA ILE A 98 8.13 -6.68 46.97
C ILE A 98 9.19 -5.84 47.68
N PRO A 99 8.80 -4.70 48.29
CA PRO A 99 9.76 -3.81 48.92
C PRO A 99 10.42 -4.52 50.12
N TYR A 100 11.75 -4.56 50.08
CA TYR A 100 12.59 -5.12 51.14
C TYR A 100 13.76 -4.18 51.36
N SER A 101 13.99 -3.75 52.60
CA SER A 101 15.15 -2.93 52.94
C SER A 101 16.25 -3.78 53.58
N LYS A 102 17.50 -3.57 53.13
CA LYS A 102 18.70 -4.12 53.77
C LYS A 102 19.12 -3.21 54.93
N HIS A 103 18.80 -3.60 56.16
CA HIS A 103 19.29 -2.89 57.35
C HIS A 103 20.24 -3.79 58.15
N LYS A 104 21.52 -3.41 58.25
CA LYS A 104 22.59 -4.19 58.93
C LYS A 104 22.65 -5.68 58.50
N HIS A 105 22.59 -5.96 57.19
CA HIS A 105 22.58 -7.31 56.59
C HIS A 105 21.35 -8.19 56.91
N ARG A 106 20.31 -7.61 57.50
CA ARG A 106 19.03 -8.26 57.77
C ARG A 106 18.00 -7.77 56.76
N PHE A 107 17.22 -8.71 56.22
CA PHE A 107 16.13 -8.42 55.29
C PHE A 107 14.85 -8.24 56.07
N VAL A 108 14.24 -7.06 55.97
CA VAL A 108 12.98 -6.70 56.65
C VAL A 108 11.94 -6.36 55.58
N PRO A 109 10.76 -7.00 55.57
CA PRO A 109 9.67 -6.61 54.70
C PRO A 109 9.21 -5.21 55.06
N ASP A 110 8.89 -4.41 54.04
CA ASP A 110 8.36 -3.06 54.22
C ASP A 110 7.10 -3.06 55.11
N PRO A 111 6.91 -2.07 56.01
CA PRO A 111 5.68 -1.89 56.77
C PRO A 111 4.38 -1.98 55.94
N GLU A 112 4.39 -1.48 54.70
CA GLU A 112 3.23 -1.52 53.80
C GLU A 112 3.00 -2.94 53.20
N ALA A 113 4.05 -3.75 53.05
CA ALA A 113 3.94 -5.14 52.63
C ALA A 113 3.44 -6.04 53.76
N LEU A 114 3.83 -5.75 55.00
CA LEU A 114 3.33 -6.38 56.22
C LEU A 114 1.84 -6.10 56.44
N SER A 115 1.38 -4.86 56.26
CA SER A 115 -0.05 -4.50 56.39
C SER A 115 -0.93 -5.17 55.34
N LYS A 116 -0.36 -5.53 54.18
CA LYS A 116 -1.00 -6.29 53.10
C LYS A 116 -0.88 -7.82 53.26
N GLY A 117 -0.39 -8.31 54.40
CA GLY A 117 -0.35 -9.73 54.76
C GLY A 117 0.78 -10.55 54.12
N ILE A 118 1.83 -9.91 53.61
CA ILE A 118 2.98 -10.57 52.99
C ILE A 118 4.03 -10.89 54.05
N THR A 119 4.51 -12.14 54.12
CA THR A 119 5.49 -12.59 55.12
C THR A 119 6.66 -13.35 54.53
N CYS A 120 7.77 -13.47 55.27
CA CYS A 120 8.91 -14.27 54.83
C CYS A 120 9.37 -15.28 55.87
N GLN A 121 9.85 -16.43 55.39
CA GLN A 121 10.42 -17.46 56.25
C GLN A 121 11.60 -18.15 55.54
N PRO A 122 12.80 -18.17 56.12
CA PRO A 122 13.89 -18.97 55.60
C PRO A 122 13.69 -20.45 55.96
N ILE A 123 13.89 -21.37 55.00
CA ILE A 123 13.68 -22.81 55.24
C ILE A 123 14.97 -23.53 55.67
N LEU A 124 16.11 -23.18 55.08
CA LEU A 124 17.33 -23.99 55.18
C LEU A 124 18.58 -23.11 55.23
N GLY A 125 19.28 -23.16 56.38
CA GLY A 125 20.67 -22.74 56.56
C GLY A 125 20.88 -21.52 57.47
N ARG A 126 21.44 -21.73 58.68
CA ARG A 126 22.28 -20.87 59.55
C ARG A 126 22.02 -19.34 59.71
N GLY A 127 20.94 -18.79 59.18
CA GLY A 127 20.48 -17.40 59.38
C GLY A 127 19.50 -17.29 60.55
N GLN A 128 19.53 -16.18 61.30
CA GLN A 128 18.56 -15.94 62.38
C GLN A 128 17.31 -15.26 61.82
N TYR A 129 16.15 -15.88 62.06
CA TYR A 129 14.83 -15.31 61.77
C TYR A 129 14.23 -14.72 63.06
N ASP A 130 13.80 -13.48 62.99
CA ASP A 130 13.10 -12.79 64.09
C ASP A 130 11.61 -12.68 63.74
N PRO A 131 10.76 -13.57 64.30
CA PRO A 131 9.34 -13.65 63.97
C PRO A 131 8.55 -12.43 64.44
N THR A 132 9.02 -11.69 65.46
CA THR A 132 8.34 -10.49 65.97
C THR A 132 8.45 -9.30 65.03
N LYS A 133 9.46 -9.32 64.16
CA LYS A 133 9.74 -8.27 63.16
C LYS A 133 9.67 -8.79 61.72
N ASN A 134 9.27 -10.05 61.53
CA ASN A 134 9.21 -10.74 60.24
C ASN A 134 10.50 -10.59 59.41
N SER A 135 11.67 -10.63 60.07
CA SER A 135 12.96 -10.30 59.46
C SER A 135 13.92 -11.47 59.44
N ALA A 136 14.65 -11.65 58.33
CA ALA A 136 15.56 -12.78 58.12
C ALA A 136 16.98 -12.30 57.78
N GLU A 137 17.98 -12.83 58.47
CA GLU A 137 19.39 -12.66 58.08
C GLU A 137 19.82 -13.83 57.20
N LEU A 138 20.28 -13.57 55.97
CA LEU A 138 20.55 -14.62 54.96
C LEU A 138 22.03 -14.71 54.59
N LYS A 139 22.55 -15.93 54.48
CA LYS A 139 23.91 -16.26 54.03
C LYS A 139 23.87 -16.85 52.62
N ARG A 140 25.02 -16.81 51.93
CA ARG A 140 25.14 -17.25 50.53
C ARG A 140 24.62 -18.69 50.37
N LYS A 141 23.69 -18.88 49.44
CA LYS A 141 22.91 -20.08 49.09
C LYS A 141 21.70 -20.40 49.99
N ASP A 142 21.40 -19.56 50.98
CA ASP A 142 20.22 -19.77 51.83
C ASP A 142 18.92 -19.65 51.02
N HIS A 143 17.91 -20.38 51.48
CA HIS A 143 16.60 -20.47 50.84
C HIS A 143 15.61 -19.57 51.56
N LEU A 144 15.02 -18.61 50.83
CA LEU A 144 14.01 -17.69 51.31
C LEU A 144 12.65 -18.03 50.71
N ILE A 145 11.63 -18.26 51.55
CA ILE A 145 10.22 -18.26 51.13
C ILE A 145 9.64 -16.88 51.36
N ILE A 146 8.84 -16.42 50.39
CA ILE A 146 7.91 -15.31 50.55
C ILE A 146 6.50 -15.85 50.40
N ARG A 147 5.65 -15.59 51.39
CA ARG A 147 4.23 -15.91 51.41
C ARG A 147 3.41 -14.65 51.13
N THR A 148 2.54 -14.71 50.13
CA THR A 148 1.60 -13.64 49.80
C THR A 148 0.29 -13.80 50.58
N SER A 149 -0.49 -12.73 50.71
CA SER A 149 -1.71 -12.70 51.51
C SER A 149 -2.84 -13.61 51.02
N ASN A 150 -2.79 -14.04 49.76
CA ASN A 150 -3.68 -15.04 49.19
C ASN A 150 -3.22 -16.50 49.42
N GLY A 151 -2.23 -16.73 50.29
CA GLY A 151 -1.71 -18.06 50.63
C GLY A 151 -0.70 -18.63 49.64
N GLY A 152 -0.30 -17.87 48.60
CA GLY A 152 0.72 -18.28 47.64
C GLY A 152 2.14 -18.27 48.23
N GLU A 153 2.91 -19.34 48.00
CA GLU A 153 4.32 -19.43 48.38
C GLU A 153 5.25 -19.23 47.19
N ARG A 154 6.31 -18.44 47.36
CA ARG A 154 7.36 -18.21 46.36
C ARG A 154 8.73 -18.50 46.96
N HIS A 155 9.53 -19.27 46.22
CA HIS A 155 10.81 -19.82 46.69
C HIS A 155 12.00 -19.18 45.97
N TYR A 156 13.00 -18.78 46.74
CA TYR A 156 14.18 -18.07 46.22
C TYR A 156 15.48 -18.54 46.85
N ARG A 157 16.55 -18.61 46.05
CA ARG A 157 17.90 -18.91 46.56
C ARG A 157 18.81 -17.68 46.48
N TYR A 158 19.42 -17.32 47.61
CA TYR A 158 20.29 -16.16 47.72
C TYR A 158 21.71 -16.42 47.21
N TRP A 159 22.28 -15.53 46.39
CA TRP A 159 23.65 -15.59 45.91
C TRP A 159 24.39 -14.27 46.10
N ARG A 160 25.68 -14.37 46.45
CA ARG A 160 26.60 -13.23 46.61
C ARG A 160 27.90 -13.49 45.87
N THR A 161 28.25 -12.62 44.92
CA THR A 161 29.50 -12.66 44.15
C THR A 161 30.02 -11.24 43.91
N SER A 162 31.29 -10.99 44.21
CA SER A 162 32.02 -9.76 43.84
C SER A 162 31.27 -8.45 44.14
N GLY A 163 30.74 -8.32 45.36
CA GLY A 163 30.05 -7.09 45.81
C GLY A 163 28.57 -6.98 45.40
N LYS A 164 28.06 -7.86 44.53
CA LYS A 164 26.65 -7.90 44.11
C LYS A 164 25.88 -9.03 44.79
N ASN A 165 24.66 -8.73 45.20
CA ASN A 165 23.70 -9.61 45.85
C ASN A 165 22.53 -9.84 44.90
N PHE A 166 22.15 -11.09 44.64
CA PHE A 166 20.99 -11.41 43.81
C PHE A 166 20.28 -12.69 44.27
N PHE A 167 19.03 -12.83 43.87
CA PHE A 167 18.20 -14.00 44.18
C PHE A 167 17.76 -14.69 42.90
N VAL A 168 17.75 -16.01 42.94
CA VAL A 168 17.27 -16.85 41.82
C VAL A 168 15.95 -17.48 42.24
N ARG A 169 14.89 -17.25 41.45
CA ARG A 169 13.58 -17.88 41.68
C ARG A 169 13.67 -19.38 41.44
N LEU A 170 13.07 -20.16 42.32
CA LEU A 170 12.93 -21.61 42.16
C LEU A 170 11.44 -21.93 41.96
N VAL A 171 11.13 -22.71 40.93
CA VAL A 171 9.76 -23.21 40.67
C VAL A 171 9.74 -24.70 40.96
N TYR A 172 8.83 -25.11 41.83
CA TYR A 172 8.65 -26.49 42.28
C TYR A 172 7.20 -26.91 42.04
N ASN A 173 6.98 -28.16 41.61
CA ASN A 173 5.65 -28.78 41.71
C ASN A 173 5.53 -29.53 43.05
N GLY A 174 4.33 -29.94 43.45
CA GLY A 174 3.96 -30.53 44.77
C GLY A 174 4.80 -31.70 45.33
N ASN A 175 5.84 -32.16 44.62
CA ASN A 175 6.87 -33.10 45.08
C ASN A 175 8.32 -32.51 45.08
N ALA A 176 8.48 -31.19 45.02
CA ALA A 176 9.74 -30.45 45.18
C ALA A 176 10.91 -30.75 44.20
N THR A 177 10.65 -30.85 42.89
CA THR A 177 11.70 -30.89 41.83
C THR A 177 11.50 -29.85 40.71
N VAL A 178 12.59 -29.37 40.07
CA VAL A 178 12.67 -28.29 39.05
C VAL A 178 12.63 -28.83 37.59
N GLN A 179 11.94 -28.18 36.62
CA GLN A 179 11.83 -28.59 35.19
C GLN A 179 12.14 -27.46 34.15
N ASN A 180 12.41 -27.84 32.88
CA ASN A 180 12.62 -26.99 31.66
C ASN A 180 11.72 -27.45 30.46
N TYR A 181 11.42 -26.58 29.48
CA TYR A 181 10.47 -26.81 28.34
C TYR A 181 11.15 -26.82 26.94
N LEU A 182 10.67 -27.63 25.98
CA LEU A 182 11.14 -27.71 24.55
C LEU A 182 9.99 -27.49 23.55
N LEU A 183 10.24 -26.82 22.42
CA LEU A 183 9.23 -26.42 21.43
C LEU A 183 8.73 -27.62 20.60
N GLU A 184 7.45 -27.96 20.69
CA GLU A 184 6.85 -29.16 20.07
C GLU A 184 6.15 -28.85 18.74
N LYS A 185 5.44 -27.72 18.68
CA LYS A 185 4.57 -27.36 17.55
C LYS A 185 4.42 -25.86 17.40
N GLU A 186 4.38 -25.39 16.17
CA GLU A 186 3.95 -24.06 15.79
C GLU A 186 2.74 -24.13 14.86
N ILE A 187 1.77 -23.24 15.03
CA ILE A 187 0.64 -23.05 14.14
C ILE A 187 0.87 -21.74 13.41
N LEU A 188 0.98 -21.84 12.09
CA LEU A 188 1.19 -20.72 11.18
C LEU A 188 -0.14 -20.00 10.90
N PRO A 189 -0.09 -18.74 10.47
CA PRO A 189 -1.28 -17.92 10.25
C PRO A 189 -2.22 -18.44 9.16
N ASN A 190 -1.68 -19.16 8.17
CA ASN A 190 -2.45 -19.85 7.13
C ASN A 190 -3.06 -21.18 7.63
N GLY A 191 -3.03 -21.44 8.93
CA GLY A 191 -3.49 -22.67 9.59
C GLY A 191 -2.55 -23.86 9.46
N GLN A 192 -1.45 -23.76 8.70
CA GLN A 192 -0.49 -24.86 8.59
C GLN A 192 0.23 -25.06 9.91
N THR A 193 0.73 -26.27 10.17
CA THR A 193 1.39 -26.57 11.45
C THR A 193 2.80 -27.10 11.24
N ILE A 194 3.78 -26.49 11.92
CA ILE A 194 5.17 -26.96 11.97
C ILE A 194 5.33 -27.82 13.22
N HIS A 195 5.82 -29.03 13.06
CA HIS A 195 6.11 -29.96 14.14
C HIS A 195 7.61 -30.19 14.28
N TYR A 196 8.09 -30.23 15.52
CA TYR A 196 9.49 -30.42 15.88
C TYR A 196 9.67 -31.72 16.66
N VAL A 197 10.55 -32.60 16.18
CA VAL A 197 10.91 -33.85 16.86
C VAL A 197 12.38 -33.80 17.23
N TYR A 198 12.70 -34.14 18.49
CA TYR A 198 14.07 -34.14 19.01
C TYR A 198 14.56 -35.56 19.28
N GLU A 199 15.87 -35.78 19.06
CA GLU A 199 16.57 -37.02 19.40
C GLU A 199 17.64 -36.75 20.47
N LYS A 200 17.95 -37.79 21.25
CA LYS A 200 18.91 -37.72 22.35
C LYS A 200 20.31 -38.10 21.86
N GLY A 201 21.26 -37.16 21.93
CA GLY A 201 22.67 -37.39 21.60
C GLY A 201 23.50 -37.93 22.78
N LYS A 202 24.79 -38.19 22.51
CA LYS A 202 25.79 -38.46 23.57
C LYS A 202 26.05 -37.19 24.39
N GLU A 203 26.44 -37.37 25.66
CA GLU A 203 26.64 -36.28 26.65
C GLU A 203 25.39 -35.45 26.99
N HIS A 204 24.20 -36.03 26.88
CA HIS A 204 22.92 -35.43 27.34
C HIS A 204 22.43 -34.21 26.55
N ALA A 205 22.96 -33.94 25.35
CA ALA A 205 22.42 -32.93 24.44
C ALA A 205 21.23 -33.46 23.62
N GLN A 206 20.21 -32.63 23.39
CA GLN A 206 19.08 -32.92 22.50
C GLN A 206 19.19 -32.09 21.23
N TYR A 207 19.00 -32.73 20.08
CA TYR A 207 19.06 -32.09 18.76
C TYR A 207 17.76 -32.29 18.00
N ILE A 208 17.38 -31.33 17.18
CA ILE A 208 16.24 -31.49 16.27
C ILE A 208 16.59 -32.58 15.27
N ARG A 209 15.74 -33.60 15.20
CA ARG A 209 15.85 -34.77 14.33
C ARG A 209 14.99 -34.61 13.08
N GLU A 210 13.82 -34.00 13.25
CA GLU A 210 12.84 -33.89 12.17
C GLU A 210 11.99 -32.64 12.35
N ILE A 211 11.75 -31.93 11.25
CA ILE A 211 10.79 -30.84 11.16
C ILE A 211 9.79 -31.18 10.07
N THR A 212 8.50 -31.07 10.38
CA THR A 212 7.41 -31.40 9.43
C THR A 212 6.40 -30.28 9.34
N ILE A 213 6.05 -29.84 8.13
CA ILE A 213 4.99 -28.87 7.87
C ILE A 213 3.74 -29.62 7.41
N LYS A 214 2.59 -29.36 8.04
CA LYS A 214 1.33 -30.04 7.75
C LYS A 214 0.23 -29.07 7.30
N SER A 215 -0.62 -29.55 6.40
CA SER A 215 -1.81 -28.84 5.90
C SER A 215 -2.83 -28.58 7.02
N PRO A 216 -3.53 -27.42 7.01
CA PRO A 216 -4.53 -27.07 8.01
C PRO A 216 -5.74 -28.03 7.99
N ALA A 217 -6.19 -28.41 6.80
CA ALA A 217 -7.47 -29.10 6.59
C ALA A 217 -7.34 -30.64 6.63
N SER A 218 -6.24 -31.20 6.13
CA SER A 218 -6.07 -32.65 5.97
C SER A 218 -5.03 -33.28 6.89
N SER A 219 -4.28 -32.48 7.67
CA SER A 219 -3.09 -32.91 8.44
C SER A 219 -2.01 -33.61 7.60
N GLN A 220 -2.11 -33.56 6.26
CA GLN A 220 -1.14 -34.11 5.35
C GLN A 220 0.20 -33.38 5.46
N THR A 221 1.30 -34.12 5.44
CA THR A 221 2.65 -33.53 5.43
C THR A 221 2.91 -32.87 4.09
N LEU A 222 3.02 -31.54 4.08
CA LEU A 222 3.34 -30.72 2.92
C LEU A 222 4.84 -30.69 2.65
N SER A 223 5.65 -30.70 3.70
CA SER A 223 7.11 -30.69 3.61
C SER A 223 7.73 -31.33 4.85
N ARG A 224 8.88 -32.00 4.68
CA ARG A 224 9.64 -32.66 5.77
C ARG A 224 11.13 -32.38 5.61
N ALA A 225 11.81 -32.07 6.71
CA ALA A 225 13.26 -32.02 6.80
C ALA A 225 13.77 -32.97 7.88
N LEU A 226 14.69 -33.85 7.53
CA LEU A 226 15.37 -34.80 8.41
C LEU A 226 16.79 -34.32 8.70
N PHE A 227 17.21 -34.43 9.96
CA PHE A 227 18.49 -33.96 10.47
C PHE A 227 19.25 -35.13 11.10
N GLU A 228 20.41 -35.46 10.54
CA GLU A 228 21.31 -36.50 11.03
C GLU A 228 22.65 -35.87 11.42
N ALA A 229 22.89 -35.69 12.72
CA ALA A 229 24.09 -35.05 13.25
C ALA A 229 25.01 -36.04 13.98
N ASN A 230 26.33 -35.94 13.73
CA ASN A 230 27.39 -36.61 14.49
C ASN A 230 28.49 -35.61 14.89
N GLU A 231 29.55 -36.08 15.57
CA GLU A 231 30.62 -35.21 16.10
C GLU A 231 31.41 -34.44 15.04
N THR A 232 31.34 -34.89 13.78
CA THR A 232 32.15 -34.37 12.67
C THR A 232 31.33 -33.85 11.49
N GLU A 233 30.04 -34.19 11.39
CA GLU A 233 29.16 -33.70 10.33
C GLU A 233 27.67 -33.66 10.72
N THR A 234 26.88 -32.81 10.06
CA THR A 234 25.42 -32.82 10.08
C THR A 234 24.87 -32.87 8.65
N LYS A 235 24.04 -33.86 8.39
CA LYS A 235 23.33 -34.07 7.13
C LYS A 235 21.87 -33.65 7.29
N ILE A 236 21.38 -32.87 6.33
CA ILE A 236 19.98 -32.43 6.29
C ILE A 236 19.38 -32.92 4.98
N GLN A 237 18.24 -33.60 5.04
CA GLN A 237 17.54 -34.12 3.86
C GLN A 237 16.08 -33.65 3.82
N THR A 238 15.66 -33.04 2.72
CA THR A 238 14.29 -32.53 2.53
C THR A 238 13.40 -33.52 1.77
N SER A 239 12.08 -33.34 1.86
CA SER A 239 11.05 -34.24 1.30
C SER A 239 11.05 -34.35 -0.23
N ASP A 240 11.71 -33.43 -0.93
CA ASP A 240 11.93 -33.44 -2.38
C ASP A 240 13.22 -34.19 -2.79
N GLY A 241 13.89 -34.87 -1.86
CA GLY A 241 15.08 -35.68 -2.10
C GLY A 241 16.40 -34.91 -2.07
N ARG A 242 16.39 -33.60 -1.80
CA ARG A 242 17.61 -32.78 -1.72
C ARG A 242 18.34 -33.01 -0.39
N GLN A 243 19.68 -32.98 -0.41
CA GLN A 243 20.53 -33.24 0.74
C GLN A 243 21.66 -32.21 0.85
N VAL A 244 21.93 -31.70 2.06
CA VAL A 244 23.05 -30.79 2.36
C VAL A 244 23.86 -31.37 3.52
N CYS A 245 25.20 -31.45 3.37
CA CYS A 245 26.11 -31.96 4.38
C CYS A 245 27.05 -30.86 4.90
N HIS A 246 27.10 -30.68 6.22
CA HIS A 246 27.98 -29.75 6.91
C HIS A 246 29.01 -30.53 7.72
N THR A 247 30.29 -30.15 7.68
CA THR A 247 31.37 -30.74 8.49
C THR A 247 31.84 -29.79 9.58
N TYR A 248 32.33 -30.34 10.69
CA TYR A 248 32.84 -29.59 11.84
C TYR A 248 34.37 -29.69 11.93
N THR A 249 35.07 -28.55 11.95
CA THR A 249 36.52 -28.49 12.16
C THR A 249 36.87 -27.70 13.42
N LYS A 250 37.71 -28.28 14.30
CA LYS A 250 38.15 -27.61 15.54
C LYS A 250 39.44 -26.83 15.30
N ARG A 251 39.43 -25.52 15.50
CA ARG A 251 40.60 -24.62 15.37
C ARG A 251 41.00 -24.05 16.72
N ARG A 252 42.30 -23.97 16.99
CA ARG A 252 42.80 -23.47 18.29
C ARG A 252 42.64 -21.95 18.37
N LEU A 253 42.15 -21.45 19.50
CA LEU A 253 41.98 -20.01 19.73
C LEU A 253 43.34 -19.31 19.83
N PRO A 254 43.47 -18.05 19.39
CA PRO A 254 44.65 -17.22 19.65
C PRO A 254 44.92 -17.07 21.15
N LYS A 255 46.19 -17.04 21.56
CA LYS A 255 46.59 -17.10 22.99
C LYS A 255 46.00 -15.95 23.81
N GLU A 256 45.79 -14.78 23.19
CA GLU A 256 45.26 -13.58 23.84
C GLU A 256 43.79 -13.76 24.27
N LEU A 257 43.06 -14.67 23.62
CA LEU A 257 41.63 -14.93 23.88
C LEU A 257 41.42 -16.17 24.76
N GLN A 258 42.45 -16.98 25.02
CA GLN A 258 42.29 -18.24 25.78
C GLN A 258 42.00 -18.03 27.27
N HIS A 259 42.28 -16.85 27.83
CA HIS A 259 42.04 -16.56 29.25
C HIS A 259 40.59 -16.11 29.55
N ALA A 260 39.84 -15.69 28.54
CA ALA A 260 38.46 -15.21 28.70
C ALA A 260 37.41 -16.33 28.56
N TYR A 261 37.82 -17.56 28.26
CA TYR A 261 36.94 -18.62 27.79
C TYR A 261 37.34 -20.00 28.33
N GLN A 262 36.38 -20.84 28.73
CA GLN A 262 36.65 -22.16 29.35
C GLN A 262 37.19 -23.25 28.40
N SER A 263 37.17 -23.04 27.07
CA SER A 263 37.69 -23.99 26.07
C SER A 263 38.69 -23.32 25.12
N LYS A 264 39.79 -24.03 24.80
CA LYS A 264 40.94 -23.53 24.01
C LYS A 264 40.78 -23.69 22.48
N THR A 265 39.65 -24.23 22.02
CA THR A 265 39.37 -24.50 20.60
C THR A 265 37.98 -24.00 20.21
N LEU A 266 37.87 -23.46 19.00
CA LEU A 266 36.67 -23.04 18.30
C LEU A 266 36.23 -24.15 17.34
N THR A 267 34.95 -24.53 17.30
CA THR A 267 34.42 -25.45 16.28
C THR A 267 33.83 -24.62 15.15
N LEU A 268 34.35 -24.77 13.93
CA LEU A 268 33.90 -24.11 12.71
C LEU A 268 33.07 -25.10 11.89
N MET A 269 31.91 -24.68 11.41
CA MET A 269 31.05 -25.48 10.54
C MET A 269 31.29 -25.07 9.08
N GLN A 270 31.54 -26.03 8.20
CA GLN A 270 31.82 -25.80 6.78
C GLN A 270 31.03 -26.78 5.91
N GLU A 271 30.33 -26.28 4.90
CA GLU A 271 29.59 -27.11 3.94
C GLU A 271 30.55 -27.99 3.13
N ALA A 272 30.32 -29.31 3.12
CA ALA A 272 31.20 -30.28 2.49
C ALA A 272 30.75 -30.66 1.07
N SER A 273 29.44 -30.62 0.77
CA SER A 273 28.87 -30.79 -0.59
C SER A 273 27.35 -30.54 -0.63
N GLY A 274 26.87 -29.86 -1.69
CA GLY A 274 25.46 -29.55 -2.00
C GLY A 274 25.32 -28.51 -3.13
N PRO A 275 24.16 -28.34 -3.80
CA PRO A 275 23.97 -27.29 -4.79
C PRO A 275 24.16 -25.89 -4.16
N ILE A 276 24.92 -25.03 -4.84
CA ILE A 276 25.30 -23.71 -4.34
C ILE A 276 24.09 -22.77 -4.41
N TYR A 277 23.47 -22.49 -3.26
CA TYR A 277 22.45 -21.45 -3.10
C TYR A 277 23.02 -20.19 -2.43
N PRO A 278 22.41 -19.00 -2.63
CA PRO A 278 22.88 -17.75 -2.03
C PRO A 278 22.83 -17.84 -0.50
N LYS A 279 23.99 -17.66 0.14
CA LYS A 279 24.19 -17.90 1.57
C LYS A 279 23.52 -16.83 2.44
N GLU A 280 22.54 -17.21 3.25
CA GLU A 280 22.13 -16.46 4.44
C GLU A 280 23.09 -16.81 5.59
N HIS A 281 23.85 -15.83 6.09
CA HIS A 281 24.63 -15.99 7.31
C HIS A 281 23.95 -15.25 8.46
N LEU A 282 23.59 -15.99 9.50
CA LEU A 282 23.33 -15.49 10.84
C LEU A 282 24.56 -15.80 11.69
N ASP A 283 25.34 -14.77 12.01
CA ASP A 283 26.56 -14.94 12.82
C ASP A 283 26.25 -14.50 14.26
N TYR A 284 26.10 -15.48 15.15
CA TYR A 284 25.87 -15.29 16.59
C TYR A 284 27.15 -15.57 17.36
N ASN A 285 27.50 -14.71 18.32
CA ASN A 285 28.58 -15.00 19.24
C ASN A 285 28.10 -15.88 20.42
N ARG A 286 29.00 -16.19 21.37
CA ARG A 286 28.70 -16.97 22.59
C ARG A 286 27.63 -16.38 23.51
N ASP A 287 27.16 -15.15 23.24
CA ASP A 287 26.17 -14.41 24.03
C ASP A 287 24.84 -14.20 23.28
N PHE A 288 24.62 -14.91 22.16
CA PHE A 288 23.41 -14.80 21.31
C PHE A 288 23.19 -13.41 20.68
N LEU A 289 24.23 -12.59 20.54
CA LEU A 289 24.14 -11.26 19.93
C LEU A 289 24.33 -11.34 18.40
N LEU A 290 23.38 -10.77 17.65
CA LEU A 290 23.35 -10.78 16.19
C LEU A 290 24.34 -9.77 15.61
N LYS A 291 25.40 -10.25 14.93
CA LYS A 291 26.41 -9.35 14.34
C LYS A 291 26.14 -8.98 12.87
N ALA A 292 25.43 -9.83 12.14
CA ALA A 292 25.11 -9.64 10.73
C ALA A 292 23.83 -10.41 10.37
N ARG A 293 22.98 -9.81 9.54
CA ARG A 293 21.93 -10.50 8.77
C ARG A 293 22.32 -10.42 7.29
N GLY A 294 22.68 -11.54 6.68
CA GLY A 294 22.97 -11.61 5.25
C GLY A 294 21.68 -11.75 4.45
N PHE A 295 21.43 -10.84 3.50
CA PHE A 295 20.43 -11.01 2.44
C PHE A 295 21.14 -11.32 1.11
N PRO A 296 20.49 -12.02 0.15
CA PRO A 296 21.10 -12.33 -1.13
C PRO A 296 21.50 -11.02 -1.84
N SER A 297 22.77 -10.93 -2.30
CA SER A 297 23.48 -9.76 -2.89
C SER A 297 24.53 -9.02 -2.01
N GLY A 298 25.06 -9.64 -0.95
CA GLY A 298 26.25 -9.09 -0.26
C GLY A 298 26.00 -7.79 0.52
N ARG A 299 24.73 -7.51 0.83
CA ARG A 299 24.29 -6.34 1.59
C ARG A 299 24.03 -6.74 3.04
N VAL A 300 24.91 -6.31 3.93
CA VAL A 300 24.86 -6.66 5.36
C VAL A 300 24.26 -5.50 6.14
N LEU A 301 23.20 -5.77 6.92
CA LEU A 301 22.82 -4.91 8.04
C LEU A 301 23.69 -5.27 9.25
N SER A 302 24.49 -4.31 9.69
CA SER A 302 25.37 -4.44 10.85
C SER A 302 24.84 -3.60 12.00
N PHE A 303 24.79 -4.22 13.18
CA PHE A 303 24.36 -3.58 14.42
C PHE A 303 25.57 -3.42 15.34
N LYS A 304 25.69 -2.26 15.98
CA LYS A 304 26.62 -2.02 17.08
C LYS A 304 25.81 -1.81 18.34
N TYR A 305 26.22 -2.49 19.41
CA TYR A 305 25.59 -2.39 20.72
C TYR A 305 26.49 -1.59 21.68
N ASP A 306 25.89 -0.90 22.65
CA ASP A 306 26.59 -0.29 23.77
C ASP A 306 26.96 -1.34 24.85
N SER A 307 27.60 -0.92 25.94
CA SER A 307 27.98 -1.80 27.06
C SER A 307 26.80 -2.37 27.85
N TYR A 308 25.58 -1.91 27.58
CA TYR A 308 24.32 -2.37 28.18
C TYR A 308 23.48 -3.18 27.18
N HIS A 309 24.08 -3.58 26.05
CA HIS A 309 23.45 -4.37 24.99
C HIS A 309 22.28 -3.69 24.26
N ARG A 310 22.25 -2.35 24.24
CA ARG A 310 21.28 -1.57 23.43
C ARG A 310 21.89 -1.18 22.09
N VAL A 311 21.09 -1.14 21.03
CA VAL A 311 21.57 -0.78 19.68
C VAL A 311 22.00 0.69 19.66
N CYS A 312 23.29 0.96 19.47
CA CYS A 312 23.82 2.33 19.37
C CYS A 312 24.21 2.71 17.94
N LYS A 313 24.26 1.75 17.00
CA LYS A 313 24.52 2.04 15.59
C LYS A 313 23.94 0.97 14.68
N ILE A 314 23.42 1.39 13.53
CA ILE A 314 23.02 0.52 12.45
C ILE A 314 23.72 1.00 11.18
N ARG A 315 24.26 0.07 10.40
CA ARG A 315 24.73 0.33 9.04
C ARG A 315 24.15 -0.70 8.10
N GLY A 316 23.63 -0.24 6.97
CA GLY A 316 23.13 -1.08 5.90
C GLY A 316 23.82 -0.75 4.57
N PRO A 317 23.37 -1.40 3.48
CA PRO A 317 23.77 -1.02 2.12
C PRO A 317 23.36 0.42 1.76
N ASN A 318 23.94 0.96 0.66
CA ASN A 318 23.67 2.31 0.13
C ASN A 318 23.91 3.46 1.13
N ASP A 319 24.97 3.33 1.94
CA ASP A 319 25.35 4.27 3.00
C ASP A 319 24.26 4.52 4.06
N PHE A 320 23.27 3.62 4.18
CA PHE A 320 22.31 3.67 5.27
C PHE A 320 23.06 3.59 6.61
N LYS A 321 22.90 4.63 7.41
CA LYS A 321 23.55 4.74 8.72
C LYS A 321 22.60 5.44 9.68
N ARG A 322 22.31 4.76 10.78
CA ARG A 322 21.65 5.33 11.96
C ARG A 322 22.58 5.23 13.14
N THR A 323 22.67 6.29 13.94
CA THR A 323 23.42 6.29 15.21
C THR A 323 22.46 6.65 16.32
N ILE A 324 22.51 5.93 17.44
CA ILE A 324 21.63 6.17 18.58
C ILE A 324 22.52 6.39 19.81
N SER A 325 22.30 7.50 20.52
CA SER A 325 22.92 7.77 21.81
C SER A 325 21.87 7.72 22.92
N TYR A 326 22.30 7.25 24.08
CA TYR A 326 21.48 7.11 25.28
C TYR A 326 22.16 7.85 26.42
N GLU A 327 21.61 9.01 26.79
CA GLU A 327 22.16 9.92 27.80
C GLU A 327 21.10 10.18 28.88
N GLY A 328 21.01 9.25 29.84
CA GLY A 328 20.03 9.33 30.93
C GLY A 328 18.58 9.32 30.40
N PRO A 329 17.77 10.35 30.71
CA PRO A 329 16.39 10.45 30.20
C PRO A 329 16.30 10.73 28.70
N ILE A 330 17.41 11.10 28.05
CA ILE A 330 17.44 11.54 26.66
C ILE A 330 17.94 10.40 25.76
N THR A 331 17.19 10.08 24.71
CA THR A 331 17.63 9.22 23.61
C THR A 331 17.74 10.06 22.35
N SER A 332 18.89 10.10 21.70
CA SER A 332 19.05 10.80 20.41
C SER A 332 19.26 9.81 19.29
N SER A 333 18.50 9.93 18.22
CA SER A 333 18.69 9.22 16.95
C SER A 333 19.24 10.18 15.91
N TYR A 334 20.23 9.72 15.14
CA TYR A 334 20.86 10.47 14.06
C TYR A 334 20.66 9.73 12.74
N ASP A 335 20.17 10.44 11.72
CA ASP A 335 20.07 9.92 10.35
C ASP A 335 21.42 9.96 9.61
N ARG A 336 21.41 9.61 8.31
CA ARG A 336 22.62 9.61 7.48
C ARG A 336 23.19 11.01 7.21
N TYR A 337 22.35 12.04 7.25
CA TYR A 337 22.71 13.44 7.01
C TYR A 337 23.14 14.18 8.28
N GLY A 338 23.02 13.52 9.43
CA GLY A 338 23.37 14.08 10.73
C GLY A 338 22.25 14.90 11.37
N ASN A 339 21.03 14.83 10.84
CA ASN A 339 19.84 15.38 11.51
C ASN A 339 19.54 14.54 12.75
N GLN A 340 19.13 15.22 13.81
CA GLN A 340 18.98 14.61 15.13
C GLN A 340 17.51 14.64 15.58
N THR A 341 17.01 13.50 16.05
CA THR A 341 15.75 13.44 16.81
C THR A 341 16.05 13.06 18.25
N GLN A 342 15.65 13.88 19.21
CA GLN A 342 15.79 13.64 20.65
C GLN A 342 14.46 13.24 21.26
N TYR A 343 14.48 12.25 22.14
CA TYR A 343 13.36 11.79 22.95
C TYR A 343 13.73 11.98 24.42
N ILE A 344 13.04 12.86 25.11
CA ILE A 344 13.34 13.28 26.49
C ILE A 344 12.27 12.72 27.41
N ARG A 345 12.69 12.04 28.47
CA ARG A 345 11.81 11.41 29.45
C ARG A 345 11.91 12.07 30.83
N ASP A 346 10.87 11.93 31.65
CA ASP A 346 10.92 12.34 33.06
C ASP A 346 11.58 11.27 33.96
N GLN A 347 11.64 11.55 35.26
CA GLN A 347 12.19 10.64 36.28
C GLN A 347 11.44 9.31 36.42
N ASN A 348 10.22 9.21 35.87
CA ASN A 348 9.42 8.00 35.82
C ASN A 348 9.48 7.32 34.44
N TYR A 349 10.45 7.72 33.60
CA TYR A 349 10.66 7.22 32.22
C TYR A 349 9.51 7.48 31.25
N ARG A 350 8.61 8.42 31.54
CA ARG A 350 7.54 8.84 30.63
C ARG A 350 8.09 9.86 29.64
N LEU A 351 7.76 9.75 28.37
CA LEU A 351 8.21 10.70 27.35
C LEU A 351 7.55 12.06 27.56
N ILE A 352 8.34 13.11 27.76
CA ILE A 352 7.85 14.46 28.04
C ILE A 352 8.18 15.45 26.92
N GLU A 353 9.12 15.13 26.04
CA GLU A 353 9.47 16.01 24.93
C GLU A 353 10.16 15.24 23.79
N ILE A 354 9.85 15.57 22.54
CA ILE A 354 10.53 15.10 21.32
C ILE A 354 11.06 16.31 20.56
N LYS A 355 12.33 16.35 20.19
CA LYS A 355 12.93 17.46 19.43
C LYS A 355 13.54 16.95 18.15
N TYR A 356 13.36 17.69 17.07
CA TYR A 356 13.90 17.37 15.75
C TYR A 356 14.77 18.53 15.29
N PHE A 357 16.01 18.21 14.92
CA PHE A 357 17.02 19.17 14.53
C PHE A 357 17.51 18.88 13.12
N GLN A 358 17.64 19.92 12.30
CA GLN A 358 18.47 19.89 11.09
C GLN A 358 19.93 20.08 11.49
N GLY A 359 20.78 19.11 11.15
CA GLY A 359 22.14 19.06 11.70
C GLY A 359 22.14 19.03 13.24
N ARG A 360 23.19 19.57 13.88
CA ARG A 360 23.37 19.45 15.35
C ARG A 360 22.63 20.50 16.19
N ASN A 361 22.30 21.67 15.64
CA ASN A 361 21.91 22.83 16.46
C ASN A 361 20.67 23.61 15.94
N HIS A 362 20.10 23.27 14.78
CA HIS A 362 18.94 23.99 14.25
C HIS A 362 17.65 23.22 14.55
N LEU A 363 16.94 23.60 15.61
CA LEU A 363 15.68 22.98 16.02
C LEU A 363 14.58 23.33 15.00
N LEU A 364 14.10 22.34 14.27
CA LEU A 364 13.02 22.46 13.29
C LEU A 364 11.64 22.24 13.90
N TYR A 365 11.56 21.42 14.95
CA TYR A 365 10.30 21.02 15.55
C TYR A 365 10.55 20.48 16.96
N SER A 366 9.67 20.81 17.90
CA SER A 366 9.67 20.28 19.26
C SER A 366 8.24 19.96 19.66
N GLU A 367 8.04 18.83 20.32
CA GLU A 367 6.75 18.31 20.76
C GLU A 367 6.84 17.98 22.25
N LYS A 368 6.01 18.60 23.09
CA LYS A 368 5.95 18.37 24.54
C LYS A 368 4.75 17.52 24.92
N LEU A 369 4.94 16.65 25.91
CA LEU A 369 3.93 15.75 26.45
C LEU A 369 3.87 15.94 27.98
N SER A 370 2.65 16.08 28.51
CA SER A 370 2.38 16.18 29.96
C SER A 370 1.52 15.03 30.41
N TRP A 371 1.76 14.50 31.62
CA TRP A 371 1.09 13.31 32.15
C TRP A 371 0.46 13.57 33.51
N THR A 372 -0.64 12.91 33.81
CA THR A 372 -1.23 12.88 35.16
C THR A 372 -0.34 12.11 36.14
N LEU A 373 -0.61 12.24 37.45
CA LEU A 373 0.01 11.42 38.49
C LEU A 373 -0.30 9.92 38.33
N SER A 374 -1.41 9.58 37.67
CA SER A 374 -1.84 8.21 37.38
C SER A 374 -1.30 7.64 36.05
N GLY A 375 -0.50 8.40 35.30
CA GLY A 375 0.14 7.93 34.07
C GLY A 375 -0.68 8.10 32.78
N LYS A 376 -1.79 8.85 32.81
CA LYS A 376 -2.58 9.19 31.61
C LYS A 376 -2.02 10.46 30.94
N LEU A 377 -2.07 10.53 29.61
CA LEU A 377 -1.62 11.72 28.86
C LEU A 377 -2.59 12.88 29.11
N LEU A 378 -2.07 14.00 29.61
CA LEU A 378 -2.82 15.20 30.01
C LEU A 378 -2.75 16.30 28.95
N ALA A 379 -1.61 16.44 28.27
CA ALA A 379 -1.47 17.38 27.16
C ALA A 379 -0.37 16.96 26.19
N ARG A 380 -0.52 17.36 24.92
CA ARG A 380 0.47 17.24 23.84
C ARG A 380 0.57 18.60 23.14
N SER A 381 1.74 19.10 22.75
CA SER A 381 1.88 20.40 22.07
C SER A 381 3.15 20.54 21.23
N ASN A 382 3.07 21.15 20.05
CA ASN A 382 4.21 21.35 19.13
C ASN A 382 4.67 22.82 19.11
N GLU A 383 5.96 23.17 18.98
CA GLU A 383 6.43 24.56 19.15
C GLU A 383 6.55 25.42 17.86
N LEU A 384 6.48 24.86 16.65
CA LEU A 384 6.68 25.62 15.38
C LEU A 384 5.46 25.62 14.43
N SER A 385 4.56 24.65 14.58
CA SER A 385 3.12 24.74 14.28
C SER A 385 2.42 23.90 15.36
N THR A 386 1.57 24.51 16.15
CA THR A 386 1.11 23.98 17.44
C THR A 386 -0.18 23.17 17.26
N ARG A 387 -0.16 21.86 17.00
CA ARG A 387 -1.33 21.02 17.33
C ARG A 387 -1.19 20.62 18.79
N SER A 388 -2.18 20.95 19.60
CA SER A 388 -2.20 20.64 21.02
C SER A 388 -3.53 20.07 21.46
N HIS A 389 -3.48 19.12 22.39
CA HIS A 389 -4.68 18.50 22.94
C HIS A 389 -4.67 18.65 24.45
N THR A 390 -5.87 18.79 25.04
CA THR A 390 -6.08 18.63 26.48
C THR A 390 -7.13 17.56 26.70
N TYR A 391 -7.02 16.85 27.82
CA TYR A 391 -7.86 15.72 28.16
C TYR A 391 -8.52 15.91 29.53
N ASP A 392 -9.71 15.34 29.71
CA ASP A 392 -10.34 15.26 31.04
C ASP A 392 -9.70 14.17 31.93
N THR A 393 -10.25 13.97 33.14
CA THR A 393 -9.75 12.97 34.10
C THR A 393 -9.96 11.51 33.64
N CYS A 394 -10.90 11.29 32.71
CA CYS A 394 -11.17 9.99 32.11
C CYS A 394 -10.19 9.68 30.97
N GLY A 395 -9.58 10.71 30.36
CA GLY A 395 -8.66 10.62 29.23
C GLY A 395 -9.33 10.98 27.90
N ASN A 396 -10.52 11.57 27.91
CA ASN A 396 -11.21 12.01 26.71
C ASN A 396 -10.65 13.36 26.24
N PRO A 397 -10.39 13.57 24.94
CA PRO A 397 -9.85 14.85 24.45
C PRO A 397 -10.93 15.93 24.52
N THR A 398 -10.72 16.95 25.36
CA THR A 398 -11.66 18.06 25.59
C THR A 398 -11.34 19.29 24.75
N PHE A 399 -10.07 19.54 24.42
CA PHE A 399 -9.69 20.57 23.45
C PHE A 399 -8.65 20.03 22.48
N GLU A 400 -8.74 20.48 21.23
CA GLU A 400 -7.74 20.30 20.19
C GLU A 400 -7.46 21.66 19.54
N THR A 401 -6.30 22.25 19.82
CA THR A 401 -5.91 23.57 19.33
C THR A 401 -4.78 23.45 18.34
N LEU A 402 -5.01 23.92 17.11
CA LEU A 402 -4.02 24.07 16.05
C LEU A 402 -3.65 25.55 15.89
N SER A 403 -2.40 25.96 16.11
CA SER A 403 -1.96 27.35 15.87
C SER A 403 -0.70 27.45 14.99
N GLY A 404 -0.69 28.37 14.03
CA GLY A 404 0.42 28.61 13.09
C GLY A 404 0.03 29.51 11.92
N SER A 405 0.85 29.62 10.86
CA SER A 405 0.46 30.29 9.62
C SER A 405 -0.38 29.37 8.74
N ILE A 406 -1.67 29.26 9.04
CA ILE A 406 -2.60 28.29 8.43
C ILE A 406 -3.22 28.81 7.12
N THR A 407 -3.04 30.10 6.78
CA THR A 407 -3.71 30.76 5.64
C THR A 407 -2.78 31.47 4.66
N SER A 408 -1.46 31.26 4.74
CA SER A 408 -0.43 31.98 3.94
C SER A 408 -0.42 33.52 4.04
N LEU A 409 -1.27 34.14 4.88
CA LEU A 409 -1.39 35.59 5.05
C LEU A 409 -0.65 36.15 6.29
N GLY A 410 0.21 35.36 6.94
CA GLY A 410 1.07 35.84 8.02
C GLY A 410 0.36 36.19 9.34
N SER A 411 -0.93 35.90 9.50
CA SER A 411 -1.58 35.90 10.82
C SER A 411 -1.30 34.58 11.55
N GLN A 412 -1.05 34.69 12.86
CA GLN A 412 -1.06 33.55 13.79
C GLN A 412 -2.52 33.12 13.99
N ASP A 413 -3.03 32.28 13.09
CA ASP A 413 -4.39 31.78 13.23
C ASP A 413 -4.39 30.61 14.21
N GLN A 414 -5.30 30.65 15.19
CA GLN A 414 -5.49 29.62 16.20
C GLN A 414 -6.87 28.97 16.00
N HIS A 415 -6.86 27.67 15.73
CA HIS A 415 -8.02 26.84 15.44
C HIS A 415 -8.23 25.84 16.57
N THR A 416 -9.10 26.15 17.53
CA THR A 416 -9.47 25.27 18.66
C THR A 416 -10.80 24.55 18.50
N ILE A 417 -10.79 23.22 18.40
CA ILE A 417 -11.97 22.37 18.56
C ILE A 417 -12.17 22.09 20.05
N HIS A 418 -13.39 22.25 20.55
CA HIS A 418 -13.77 21.93 21.93
C HIS A 418 -14.77 20.77 21.95
N ARG A 419 -14.59 19.80 22.85
CA ARG A 419 -15.42 18.58 22.94
C ARG A 419 -15.93 18.37 24.36
N THR A 420 -17.19 17.95 24.50
CA THR A 420 -17.80 17.61 25.80
C THR A 420 -18.34 16.18 25.80
N TYR A 421 -18.26 15.49 26.94
CA TYR A 421 -18.64 14.07 27.09
C TYR A 421 -19.67 13.89 28.22
N SER A 422 -20.33 12.72 28.25
CA SER A 422 -21.31 12.36 29.29
C SER A 422 -20.65 12.09 30.65
N GLU A 423 -21.30 12.53 31.73
CA GLU A 423 -20.85 12.34 33.11
C GLU A 423 -21.40 11.06 33.77
N ASP A 424 -22.19 10.27 33.03
CA ASP A 424 -22.85 9.05 33.50
C ASP A 424 -21.90 7.83 33.61
N GLY A 425 -20.60 8.03 33.41
CA GLY A 425 -19.57 7.00 33.44
C GLY A 425 -19.34 6.26 32.12
N ARG A 426 -20.18 6.49 31.09
CA ARG A 426 -19.99 5.89 29.75
C ARG A 426 -19.03 6.69 28.85
N ASN A 427 -18.75 7.95 29.19
CA ASN A 427 -17.86 8.85 28.44
C ASN A 427 -18.27 9.05 26.97
N LEU A 428 -19.57 9.14 26.69
CA LEU A 428 -20.09 9.32 25.33
C LEU A 428 -19.87 10.77 24.87
N LEU A 429 -19.42 10.98 23.64
CA LEU A 429 -19.21 12.32 23.07
C LEU A 429 -20.57 13.01 22.91
N LEU A 430 -20.77 14.18 23.51
CA LEU A 430 -22.05 14.90 23.46
C LEU A 430 -22.02 16.09 22.50
N ARG A 431 -20.87 16.74 22.33
CA ARG A 431 -20.74 17.97 21.55
C ARG A 431 -19.32 18.21 21.07
N GLU A 432 -19.19 18.76 19.87
CA GLU A 432 -17.97 19.33 19.31
C GLU A 432 -18.24 20.77 18.83
N GLU A 433 -17.39 21.72 19.21
CA GLU A 433 -17.44 23.12 18.76
C GLU A 433 -16.18 23.44 17.97
N TYR A 434 -16.34 23.94 16.75
CA TYR A 434 -15.26 24.31 15.86
C TYR A 434 -15.01 25.84 15.88
N PRO A 435 -13.79 26.29 15.54
CA PRO A 435 -13.38 27.71 15.57
C PRO A 435 -14.17 28.67 14.70
N ASN A 436 -14.83 28.16 13.67
CA ASN A 436 -15.72 28.93 12.81
C ASN A 436 -17.12 29.11 13.43
N GLY A 437 -17.30 28.74 14.71
CA GLY A 437 -18.56 28.77 15.43
C GLY A 437 -19.46 27.55 15.21
N LYS A 438 -19.06 26.63 14.30
CA LYS A 438 -19.88 25.45 13.99
C LYS A 438 -19.94 24.48 15.14
N THR A 439 -21.13 23.99 15.45
CA THR A 439 -21.32 22.95 16.47
C THR A 439 -21.82 21.64 15.86
N VAL A 440 -21.32 20.50 16.34
CA VAL A 440 -21.91 19.16 16.17
C VAL A 440 -22.36 18.65 17.54
N THR A 441 -23.56 18.11 17.64
CA THR A 441 -24.14 17.55 18.86
C THR A 441 -24.53 16.10 18.64
N TYR A 442 -24.37 15.30 19.68
CA TYR A 442 -24.63 13.86 19.67
C TYR A 442 -25.63 13.55 20.79
N SER A 443 -26.61 12.72 20.50
CA SER A 443 -27.63 12.21 21.42
C SER A 443 -27.67 10.71 21.32
N TYR A 444 -28.00 10.05 22.42
CA TYR A 444 -27.98 8.59 22.54
C TYR A 444 -29.30 8.09 23.12
N LEU A 445 -29.61 6.82 22.86
CA LEU A 445 -30.75 6.13 23.46
C LEU A 445 -30.45 5.91 24.94
N GLU A 446 -31.42 6.25 25.80
CA GLU A 446 -31.24 6.29 27.25
C GLU A 446 -30.67 4.96 27.80
N GLY A 447 -29.55 5.05 28.53
CA GLY A 447 -28.91 3.90 29.15
C GLY A 447 -28.02 3.04 28.23
N THR A 448 -27.87 3.42 26.96
CA THR A 448 -27.06 2.70 25.96
C THR A 448 -25.96 3.60 25.37
N ASP A 449 -25.11 3.05 24.50
CA ASP A 449 -24.16 3.78 23.66
C ASP A 449 -24.65 3.94 22.20
N LEU A 450 -25.93 3.63 21.94
CA LEU A 450 -26.54 3.71 20.62
C LEU A 450 -26.93 5.16 20.29
N PRO A 451 -26.42 5.78 19.21
CA PRO A 451 -26.73 7.16 18.86
C PRO A 451 -28.18 7.29 18.42
N THR A 452 -28.91 8.29 18.89
CA THR A 452 -30.27 8.62 18.40
C THR A 452 -30.23 9.78 17.41
N THR A 453 -29.38 10.78 17.65
CA THR A 453 -29.23 11.93 16.74
C THR A 453 -27.79 12.42 16.74
N ILE A 454 -27.23 12.68 15.56
CA ILE A 454 -25.97 13.39 15.37
C ILE A 454 -26.25 14.58 14.47
N SER A 455 -26.16 15.81 15.00
CA SER A 455 -26.60 17.00 14.29
C SER A 455 -25.60 18.14 14.35
N SER A 456 -25.47 18.83 13.24
CA SER A 456 -24.73 20.07 13.05
C SER A 456 -25.65 21.12 12.44
N GLU A 457 -25.16 22.34 12.27
CA GLU A 457 -25.90 23.43 11.59
C GLU A 457 -26.24 23.11 10.12
N LEU A 458 -25.51 22.19 9.48
CA LEU A 458 -25.65 21.86 8.06
C LEU A 458 -26.32 20.50 7.82
N LEU A 459 -26.14 19.55 8.73
CA LEU A 459 -26.50 18.14 8.57
C LEU A 459 -26.94 17.54 9.90
N SER A 460 -27.99 16.71 9.90
CA SER A 460 -28.54 16.00 11.05
C SER A 460 -28.92 14.57 10.68
N THR A 461 -28.28 13.58 11.28
CA THR A 461 -28.61 12.15 11.15
C THR A 461 -29.35 11.67 12.37
N THR A 462 -30.54 11.08 12.19
CA THR A 462 -31.35 10.44 13.23
C THR A 462 -31.34 8.93 13.02
N TYR A 463 -31.27 8.16 14.11
CA TYR A 463 -31.28 6.70 14.10
C TYR A 463 -32.48 6.20 14.92
N HIS A 464 -33.15 5.18 14.41
CA HIS A 464 -34.29 4.54 15.05
C HIS A 464 -34.01 3.05 15.22
N TYR A 465 -34.34 2.55 16.42
CA TYR A 465 -34.15 1.16 16.82
C TYR A 465 -35.50 0.52 17.16
N ASP A 466 -35.61 -0.79 17.04
CA ASP A 466 -36.75 -1.56 17.54
C ASP A 466 -36.64 -1.87 19.05
N GLU A 467 -37.58 -2.65 19.58
CA GLU A 467 -37.63 -3.02 21.01
C GLU A 467 -36.41 -3.84 21.49
N ASP A 468 -35.69 -4.47 20.55
CA ASP A 468 -34.49 -5.27 20.80
C ASP A 468 -33.18 -4.50 20.50
N ASN A 469 -33.28 -3.17 20.32
CA ASN A 469 -32.18 -2.26 20.01
C ASN A 469 -31.49 -2.50 18.64
N LEU A 470 -32.18 -3.13 17.69
CA LEU A 470 -31.67 -3.28 16.32
C LEU A 470 -32.01 -2.05 15.49
N LEU A 471 -31.05 -1.56 14.70
CA LEU A 471 -31.26 -0.40 13.83
C LEU A 471 -32.29 -0.74 12.74
N ILE A 472 -33.39 0.02 12.69
CA ILE A 472 -34.46 -0.13 11.68
C ILE A 472 -34.55 1.07 10.74
N GLN A 473 -33.99 2.23 11.12
CA GLN A 473 -34.00 3.40 10.24
C GLN A 473 -32.88 4.38 10.56
N GLU A 474 -32.26 4.94 9.53
CA GLU A 474 -31.32 6.06 9.59
C GLU A 474 -31.83 7.17 8.66
N ILE A 475 -31.88 8.41 9.14
CA ILE A 475 -32.36 9.57 8.38
C ILE A 475 -31.34 10.71 8.51
N THR A 476 -30.57 10.97 7.47
CA THR A 476 -29.69 12.15 7.38
C THR A 476 -30.40 13.28 6.64
N THR A 477 -30.46 14.46 7.22
CA THR A 477 -31.09 15.67 6.66
C THR A 477 -30.11 16.83 6.65
N GLY A 478 -30.07 17.66 5.61
CA GLY A 478 -29.19 18.83 5.58
C GLY A 478 -29.60 19.84 4.51
N GLY A 479 -29.93 21.07 4.93
CA GLY A 479 -30.57 22.03 4.02
C GLY A 479 -31.86 21.46 3.43
N SER A 480 -31.94 21.34 2.10
CA SER A 480 -33.06 20.68 1.39
C SER A 480 -32.86 19.19 1.12
N GLN A 481 -31.77 18.58 1.63
CA GLN A 481 -31.40 17.19 1.36
C GLN A 481 -31.93 16.26 2.44
N SER A 482 -32.30 15.05 2.04
CA SER A 482 -32.57 13.94 2.94
C SER A 482 -32.08 12.63 2.33
N ARG A 483 -31.44 11.81 3.15
CA ARG A 483 -31.02 10.43 2.89
C ARG A 483 -31.66 9.56 3.96
N THR A 484 -32.44 8.57 3.58
CA THR A 484 -33.14 7.66 4.48
C THR A 484 -32.75 6.24 4.13
N LYS A 485 -32.25 5.49 5.10
CA LYS A 485 -32.05 4.04 5.03
C LYS A 485 -33.06 3.39 5.96
N ARG A 486 -33.95 2.56 5.46
CA ARG A 486 -34.86 1.72 6.27
C ARG A 486 -34.40 0.28 6.20
N ILE A 487 -34.41 -0.40 7.32
CA ILE A 487 -33.94 -1.77 7.49
C ILE A 487 -35.12 -2.57 8.04
N HIS A 488 -35.56 -3.57 7.29
CA HIS A 488 -36.61 -4.49 7.73
C HIS A 488 -35.94 -5.80 8.15
N ASN A 489 -35.89 -6.06 9.45
CA ASN A 489 -35.19 -7.22 10.01
C ASN A 489 -36.04 -8.50 9.94
N ARG A 490 -35.41 -9.66 9.78
CA ARG A 490 -36.06 -10.97 9.85
C ARG A 490 -36.50 -11.27 11.29
N SER A 491 -37.78 -11.61 11.46
CA SER A 491 -38.39 -11.91 12.77
C SER A 491 -38.21 -13.37 13.23
N GLU A 492 -38.03 -14.31 12.31
CA GLU A 492 -37.90 -15.74 12.59
C GLU A 492 -36.87 -16.34 11.61
N GLN A 493 -35.69 -16.78 12.07
CA GLN A 493 -34.62 -17.58 11.40
C GLN A 493 -33.37 -17.63 12.34
N PRO A 494 -32.33 -18.48 12.13
CA PRO A 494 -31.22 -18.64 13.09
C PRO A 494 -30.35 -17.38 13.35
N PHE A 495 -30.59 -16.28 12.62
CA PHE A 495 -29.87 -15.01 12.71
C PHE A 495 -30.83 -13.84 12.93
N PHE A 496 -31.46 -13.78 14.12
CA PHE A 496 -32.31 -12.67 14.55
C PHE A 496 -31.57 -11.32 14.38
N GLY A 497 -32.23 -10.35 13.74
CA GLY A 497 -31.67 -9.02 13.49
C GLY A 497 -30.90 -8.82 12.17
N MET A 498 -30.85 -9.83 11.29
CA MET A 498 -30.41 -9.62 9.90
C MET A 498 -31.51 -8.97 9.06
N ALA A 499 -31.12 -8.05 8.18
CA ALA A 499 -32.04 -7.41 7.24
C ALA A 499 -32.61 -8.43 6.25
N GLU A 500 -33.93 -8.43 6.06
CA GLU A 500 -34.62 -9.04 4.93
C GLU A 500 -34.62 -8.08 3.74
N THR A 501 -34.92 -6.80 3.98
CA THR A 501 -34.82 -5.74 2.98
C THR A 501 -34.18 -4.49 3.56
N ILE A 502 -33.48 -3.75 2.72
CA ILE A 502 -33.01 -2.39 3.01
C ILE A 502 -33.51 -1.46 1.91
N ASP A 503 -34.31 -0.46 2.30
CA ASP A 503 -34.76 0.60 1.41
C ASP A 503 -33.84 1.80 1.60
N HIS A 504 -33.08 2.16 0.58
CA HIS A 504 -32.24 3.34 0.59
C HIS A 504 -32.85 4.41 -0.31
N VAL A 505 -33.13 5.57 0.26
CA VAL A 505 -33.71 6.73 -0.43
C VAL A 505 -32.76 7.90 -0.27
N GLU A 506 -32.26 8.45 -1.36
CA GLU A 506 -31.35 9.57 -1.35
C GLU A 506 -31.76 10.58 -2.40
N GLN A 507 -32.28 11.72 -1.95
CA GLN A 507 -32.66 12.85 -2.81
C GLN A 507 -33.60 12.44 -3.97
N GLY A 508 -34.54 11.53 -3.69
CA GLY A 508 -35.53 11.02 -4.65
C GLY A 508 -35.12 9.70 -5.32
N ARG A 509 -33.83 9.42 -5.47
CA ARG A 509 -33.37 8.09 -5.92
C ARG A 509 -33.70 7.07 -4.84
N LYS A 510 -34.32 5.97 -5.23
CA LYS A 510 -34.74 4.92 -4.31
C LYS A 510 -34.17 3.59 -4.80
N GLU A 511 -33.53 2.85 -3.91
CA GLU A 511 -33.10 1.47 -4.17
C GLU A 511 -33.66 0.57 -3.07
N HIS A 512 -34.10 -0.62 -3.45
CA HIS A 512 -34.42 -1.69 -2.50
C HIS A 512 -33.43 -2.81 -2.68
N LEU A 513 -32.79 -3.20 -1.58
CA LEU A 513 -31.92 -4.36 -1.50
C LEU A 513 -32.68 -5.46 -0.79
N HIS A 514 -32.88 -6.58 -1.45
CA HIS A 514 -33.46 -7.78 -0.84
C HIS A 514 -32.32 -8.72 -0.48
N TYR A 515 -32.40 -9.30 0.71
CA TYR A 515 -31.40 -10.22 1.23
C TYR A 515 -32.00 -11.61 1.38
N ASP A 516 -31.21 -12.66 1.15
CA ASP A 516 -31.59 -14.03 1.45
C ASP A 516 -31.56 -14.33 2.97
N ALA A 517 -31.75 -15.59 3.35
CA ALA A 517 -31.72 -16.02 4.75
C ALA A 517 -30.31 -15.98 5.38
N HIS A 518 -29.26 -15.80 4.58
CA HIS A 518 -27.85 -15.75 4.99
C HIS A 518 -27.30 -14.31 5.01
N GLY A 519 -28.13 -13.31 4.72
CA GLY A 519 -27.73 -11.90 4.71
C GLY A 519 -27.00 -11.48 3.43
N GLN A 520 -27.18 -12.21 2.32
CA GLN A 520 -26.59 -11.89 1.02
C GLN A 520 -27.63 -11.24 0.10
N ILE A 521 -27.23 -10.29 -0.74
CA ILE A 521 -28.19 -9.55 -1.60
C ILE A 521 -28.74 -10.48 -2.68
N SER A 522 -30.01 -10.88 -2.58
CA SER A 522 -30.68 -11.72 -3.59
C SER A 522 -31.24 -10.92 -4.76
N SER A 523 -31.62 -9.66 -4.54
CA SER A 523 -32.03 -8.76 -5.61
C SER A 523 -31.83 -7.30 -5.26
N LYS A 524 -31.66 -6.48 -6.30
CA LYS A 524 -31.54 -5.03 -6.19
C LYS A 524 -32.55 -4.38 -7.14
N GLU A 525 -33.51 -3.66 -6.59
CA GLU A 525 -34.48 -2.87 -7.36
C GLU A 525 -34.04 -1.41 -7.35
N ILE A 526 -33.88 -0.83 -8.53
CA ILE A 526 -33.57 0.58 -8.70
C ILE A 526 -34.82 1.30 -9.18
N TYR A 527 -35.21 2.33 -8.45
CA TYR A 527 -36.32 3.21 -8.77
C TYR A 527 -35.79 4.58 -9.17
N ASP A 528 -36.50 5.21 -10.08
CA ASP A 528 -36.23 6.58 -10.48
C ASP A 528 -36.73 7.60 -9.42
N THR A 529 -36.41 8.89 -9.58
CA THR A 529 -36.89 9.96 -8.71
C THR A 529 -38.41 10.19 -8.74
N GLN A 530 -39.14 9.59 -9.67
CA GLN A 530 -40.61 9.56 -9.68
C GLN A 530 -41.16 8.42 -8.80
N GLY A 531 -40.30 7.46 -8.42
CA GLY A 531 -40.64 6.30 -7.62
C GLY A 531 -41.08 5.10 -8.45
N ASP A 532 -40.93 5.15 -9.78
CA ASP A 532 -41.22 4.04 -10.68
C ASP A 532 -40.01 3.09 -10.76
N LEU A 533 -40.27 1.78 -10.86
CA LEU A 533 -39.21 0.77 -10.96
C LEU A 533 -38.49 0.92 -12.31
N ALA A 534 -37.22 1.32 -12.28
CA ALA A 534 -36.41 1.48 -13.47
C ALA A 534 -35.86 0.13 -13.96
N TYR A 535 -35.22 -0.62 -13.06
CA TYR A 535 -34.73 -1.98 -13.36
C TYR A 535 -34.44 -2.79 -12.10
N THR A 536 -34.30 -4.11 -12.28
CA THR A 536 -33.97 -5.07 -11.22
C THR A 536 -32.71 -5.86 -11.60
N LEU A 537 -31.82 -6.08 -10.64
CA LEU A 537 -30.76 -7.08 -10.71
C LEU A 537 -31.09 -8.24 -9.77
N GLN A 538 -30.70 -9.44 -10.14
CA GLN A 538 -30.93 -10.65 -9.33
C GLN A 538 -29.65 -11.44 -9.16
N TYR A 539 -29.47 -12.02 -7.99
CA TYR A 539 -28.30 -12.80 -7.61
C TYR A 539 -28.75 -14.10 -6.94
N THR A 540 -28.04 -15.19 -7.21
CA THR A 540 -28.23 -16.44 -6.49
C THR A 540 -26.90 -16.96 -5.98
N TYR A 541 -26.94 -17.62 -4.82
CA TYR A 541 -25.76 -18.12 -4.12
C TYR A 541 -25.89 -19.62 -3.83
N ASP A 542 -24.77 -20.30 -3.66
CA ASP A 542 -24.75 -21.66 -3.13
C ASP A 542 -24.79 -21.70 -1.59
N GLU A 543 -24.84 -22.90 -1.02
CA GLU A 543 -24.86 -23.10 0.45
C GLU A 543 -23.62 -22.57 1.19
N LYS A 544 -22.52 -22.29 0.47
CA LYS A 544 -21.29 -21.69 1.03
C LYS A 544 -21.27 -20.17 0.86
N GLY A 545 -22.36 -19.58 0.35
CA GLY A 545 -22.53 -18.14 0.13
C GLY A 545 -21.77 -17.59 -1.08
N ARG A 546 -21.44 -18.43 -2.07
CA ARG A 546 -20.72 -18.01 -3.29
C ARG A 546 -21.72 -17.73 -4.41
N LEU A 547 -21.52 -16.65 -5.17
CA LEU A 547 -22.42 -16.23 -6.26
C LEU A 547 -22.41 -17.25 -7.39
N ILE A 548 -23.54 -17.90 -7.71
CA ILE A 548 -23.64 -18.89 -8.80
C ILE A 548 -24.41 -18.38 -10.02
N SER A 549 -25.20 -17.32 -9.87
CA SER A 549 -25.77 -16.61 -11.02
C SER A 549 -26.01 -15.13 -10.75
N GLU A 550 -25.89 -14.34 -11.80
CA GLU A 550 -26.30 -12.93 -11.82
C GLU A 550 -27.18 -12.68 -13.04
N THR A 551 -28.30 -11.98 -12.86
CA THR A 551 -29.19 -11.54 -13.94
C THR A 551 -29.17 -10.02 -14.02
N ASN A 552 -28.78 -9.48 -15.18
CA ASN A 552 -28.71 -8.04 -15.40
C ASN A 552 -30.10 -7.45 -15.80
N PRO A 553 -30.24 -6.12 -15.88
CA PRO A 553 -31.48 -5.45 -16.28
C PRO A 553 -32.07 -5.85 -17.64
N THR A 554 -31.25 -6.38 -18.55
CA THR A 554 -31.69 -6.86 -19.87
C THR A 554 -32.04 -8.36 -19.87
N SER A 555 -32.15 -8.96 -18.68
CA SER A 555 -32.43 -10.40 -18.47
C SER A 555 -31.36 -11.35 -19.01
N GLN A 556 -30.16 -10.86 -19.29
CA GLN A 556 -29.02 -11.72 -19.57
C GLN A 556 -28.51 -12.31 -18.26
N ILE A 557 -28.07 -13.57 -18.31
CA ILE A 557 -27.64 -14.31 -17.12
C ILE A 557 -26.17 -14.68 -17.25
N ALA A 558 -25.38 -14.35 -16.24
CA ALA A 558 -24.05 -14.89 -16.02
C ALA A 558 -24.11 -16.05 -15.02
N HIS A 559 -23.31 -17.09 -15.22
CA HIS A 559 -23.26 -18.27 -14.36
C HIS A 559 -21.84 -18.54 -13.87
N TYR A 560 -21.73 -19.02 -12.63
CA TYR A 560 -20.46 -19.32 -11.97
C TYR A 560 -20.52 -20.67 -11.28
N ASN A 561 -19.52 -21.51 -11.53
CA ASN A 561 -19.38 -22.82 -10.90
C ASN A 561 -18.05 -22.87 -10.15
N TYR A 562 -18.07 -23.45 -8.94
CA TYR A 562 -16.89 -23.55 -8.09
C TYR A 562 -16.58 -25.00 -7.71
N ASP A 563 -15.31 -25.28 -7.44
CA ASP A 563 -14.91 -26.53 -6.80
C ASP A 563 -15.17 -26.54 -5.27
N GLU A 564 -14.82 -27.63 -4.60
CA GLU A 564 -15.00 -27.76 -3.14
C GLU A 564 -14.17 -26.77 -2.31
N ASN A 565 -13.04 -26.30 -2.86
CA ASN A 565 -12.10 -25.41 -2.19
C ASN A 565 -12.45 -23.92 -2.35
N GLY A 566 -13.48 -23.57 -3.12
CA GLY A 566 -13.82 -22.17 -3.37
C GLY A 566 -13.35 -21.61 -4.71
N ASN A 567 -12.68 -22.41 -5.54
CA ASN A 567 -12.09 -21.91 -6.78
C ASN A 567 -13.13 -21.89 -7.90
N LEU A 568 -13.23 -20.78 -8.65
CA LEU A 568 -14.11 -20.65 -9.82
C LEU A 568 -13.59 -21.55 -10.95
N ILE A 569 -14.30 -22.61 -11.32
CA ILE A 569 -13.87 -23.56 -12.35
C ILE A 569 -14.53 -23.35 -13.71
N HIS A 570 -15.67 -22.66 -13.75
CA HIS A 570 -16.38 -22.35 -14.99
C HIS A 570 -17.23 -21.08 -14.82
N GLU A 571 -17.12 -20.17 -15.77
CA GLU A 571 -17.90 -18.94 -15.91
C GLU A 571 -18.61 -18.96 -17.27
N ILE A 572 -19.88 -18.54 -17.30
CA ILE A 572 -20.59 -18.10 -18.51
C ILE A 572 -20.88 -16.62 -18.31
N THR A 573 -20.34 -15.76 -19.18
CA THR A 573 -20.54 -14.31 -19.10
C THR A 573 -21.93 -13.89 -19.61
N PHE A 574 -22.33 -12.63 -19.41
CA PHE A 574 -23.56 -12.06 -20.00
C PHE A 574 -23.61 -12.12 -21.54
N SER A 575 -22.44 -12.19 -22.19
CA SER A 575 -22.33 -12.39 -23.64
C SER A 575 -22.51 -13.85 -24.07
N GLY A 576 -22.59 -14.80 -23.13
CA GLY A 576 -22.63 -16.23 -23.39
C GLY A 576 -21.25 -16.87 -23.60
N LEU A 577 -20.14 -16.15 -23.37
CA LEU A 577 -18.80 -16.69 -23.49
C LEU A 577 -18.51 -17.65 -22.32
N HIS A 578 -18.11 -18.88 -22.64
CA HIS A 578 -17.68 -19.87 -21.66
C HIS A 578 -16.19 -19.73 -21.35
N LYS A 579 -15.84 -19.64 -20.07
CA LYS A 579 -14.47 -19.67 -19.57
C LYS A 579 -14.32 -20.76 -18.52
N THR A 580 -13.26 -21.56 -18.61
CA THR A 580 -12.96 -22.63 -17.67
C THR A 580 -11.59 -22.41 -17.05
N TYR A 581 -11.44 -22.85 -15.80
CA TYR A 581 -10.25 -22.62 -14.99
C TYR A 581 -9.80 -23.94 -14.36
N SER A 582 -8.49 -24.21 -14.37
CA SER A 582 -7.90 -25.37 -13.70
C SER A 582 -6.92 -24.92 -12.63
N TYR A 583 -6.93 -25.61 -11.49
CA TYR A 583 -6.12 -25.25 -10.33
C TYR A 583 -5.18 -26.38 -9.95
N ASP A 584 -4.03 -26.05 -9.37
CA ASP A 584 -3.19 -27.04 -8.71
C ASP A 584 -3.69 -27.39 -7.29
N ALA A 585 -3.04 -28.35 -6.64
CA ALA A 585 -3.38 -28.79 -5.28
C ALA A 585 -3.21 -27.69 -4.20
N SER A 586 -2.66 -26.53 -4.54
CA SER A 586 -2.54 -25.35 -3.67
C SER A 586 -3.52 -24.24 -4.04
N ASN A 587 -4.57 -24.54 -4.82
CA ASN A 587 -5.61 -23.59 -5.23
C ASN A 587 -5.10 -22.43 -6.09
N ARG A 588 -4.03 -22.64 -6.87
CA ARG A 588 -3.49 -21.63 -7.79
C ARG A 588 -3.95 -21.93 -9.21
N CYS A 589 -4.48 -20.94 -9.92
CA CYS A 589 -4.96 -21.09 -11.29
C CYS A 589 -3.80 -21.43 -12.24
N THR A 590 -3.76 -22.65 -12.75
CA THR A 590 -2.74 -23.15 -13.69
C THR A 590 -3.13 -22.99 -15.15
N GLN A 591 -4.42 -22.83 -15.43
CA GLN A 591 -4.91 -22.71 -16.80
C GLN A 591 -6.24 -21.97 -16.83
N GLU A 592 -6.38 -21.10 -17.82
CA GLU A 592 -7.61 -20.43 -18.21
C GLU A 592 -7.92 -20.83 -19.65
N THR A 593 -9.16 -21.17 -19.97
CA THR A 593 -9.54 -21.66 -21.30
C THR A 593 -10.92 -21.19 -21.71
N THR A 594 -11.01 -20.57 -22.88
CA THR A 594 -12.26 -20.28 -23.59
C THR A 594 -12.43 -21.27 -24.75
N ALA A 595 -13.52 -21.16 -25.52
CA ALA A 595 -13.65 -21.93 -26.76
C ALA A 595 -12.55 -21.63 -27.80
N HIS A 596 -11.86 -20.49 -27.67
CA HIS A 596 -10.92 -19.97 -28.66
C HIS A 596 -9.49 -19.81 -28.14
N GLN A 597 -9.30 -19.55 -26.84
CA GLN A 597 -8.02 -19.20 -26.26
C GLN A 597 -7.68 -20.05 -25.04
N LYS A 598 -6.39 -20.33 -24.85
CA LYS A 598 -5.88 -21.05 -23.69
C LYS A 598 -4.63 -20.40 -23.13
N THR A 599 -4.67 -19.98 -21.87
CA THR A 599 -3.52 -19.42 -21.16
C THR A 599 -3.09 -20.37 -20.05
N GLN A 600 -1.79 -20.56 -19.85
CA GLN A 600 -1.24 -21.44 -18.82
C GLN A 600 -0.30 -20.70 -17.88
N HIS A 601 -0.23 -21.17 -16.64
CA HIS A 601 0.61 -20.61 -15.58
C HIS A 601 1.37 -21.72 -14.86
N ALA A 602 2.65 -21.48 -14.59
CA ALA A 602 3.45 -22.31 -13.71
C ALA A 602 3.82 -21.54 -12.44
N TYR A 603 3.98 -22.25 -11.33
CA TYR A 603 4.29 -21.68 -10.02
C TYR A 603 5.43 -22.43 -9.34
N ASN A 604 6.24 -21.72 -8.55
CA ASN A 604 7.21 -22.35 -7.66
C ASN A 604 6.55 -22.86 -6.37
N SER A 605 7.32 -23.51 -5.49
CA SER A 605 6.84 -24.04 -4.20
C SER A 605 6.38 -22.96 -3.21
N LEU A 606 6.74 -21.70 -3.42
CA LEU A 606 6.37 -20.57 -2.55
C LEU A 606 5.08 -19.87 -2.99
N GLY A 607 4.48 -20.24 -4.14
CA GLY A 607 3.28 -19.56 -4.64
C GLY A 607 3.53 -18.54 -5.74
N HIS A 608 4.78 -18.23 -6.08
CA HIS A 608 5.07 -17.22 -7.10
C HIS A 608 4.99 -17.81 -8.50
N LYS A 609 4.36 -17.07 -9.43
CA LYS A 609 4.17 -17.47 -10.82
C LYS A 609 5.51 -17.45 -11.57
N THR A 610 6.04 -18.60 -11.98
CA THR A 610 7.34 -18.71 -12.66
C THR A 610 7.26 -18.58 -14.17
N SER A 611 6.09 -18.83 -14.75
CA SER A 611 5.86 -18.55 -16.17
C SER A 611 4.39 -18.33 -16.48
N THR A 612 4.14 -17.60 -17.56
CA THR A 612 2.84 -17.50 -18.22
C THR A 612 3.04 -17.86 -19.68
N THR A 613 2.25 -18.80 -20.20
CA THR A 613 2.18 -19.13 -21.63
C THR A 613 0.83 -18.64 -22.14
N ASP A 614 0.82 -17.73 -23.11
CA ASP A 614 -0.41 -17.20 -23.71
C ASP A 614 -1.05 -18.18 -24.71
N HIS A 615 -2.15 -17.75 -25.35
CA HIS A 615 -2.90 -18.59 -26.29
C HIS A 615 -2.18 -18.83 -27.63
N LEU A 616 -1.14 -18.08 -27.96
CA LEU A 616 -0.27 -18.31 -29.12
C LEU A 616 0.91 -19.23 -28.76
N GLY A 617 1.03 -19.65 -27.50
CA GLY A 617 2.14 -20.49 -27.02
C GLY A 617 3.37 -19.68 -26.59
N ALA A 618 3.30 -18.35 -26.58
CA ALA A 618 4.41 -17.51 -26.18
C ALA A 618 4.57 -17.50 -24.66
N THR A 619 5.79 -17.72 -24.18
CA THR A 619 6.04 -17.91 -22.74
C THR A 619 6.90 -16.80 -22.15
N THR A 620 6.34 -16.09 -21.17
CA THR A 620 7.07 -15.15 -20.30
C THR A 620 7.52 -15.88 -19.04
N HIS A 621 8.78 -15.70 -18.64
CA HIS A 621 9.36 -16.28 -17.42
C HIS A 621 9.61 -15.23 -16.35
N TYR A 622 9.47 -15.64 -15.09
CA TYR A 622 9.69 -14.80 -13.92
C TYR A 622 10.63 -15.49 -12.93
N ALA A 623 11.63 -14.77 -12.45
CA ALA A 623 12.52 -15.20 -11.38
C ALA A 623 12.34 -14.30 -10.16
N TYR A 624 12.35 -14.89 -8.97
CA TYR A 624 12.13 -14.19 -7.70
C TYR A 624 13.29 -14.38 -6.75
N ASP A 625 13.44 -13.45 -5.81
CA ASP A 625 14.28 -13.67 -4.64
C ASP A 625 13.56 -14.52 -3.57
N ALA A 626 14.27 -14.80 -2.47
CA ALA A 626 13.76 -15.60 -1.37
C ALA A 626 12.57 -14.94 -0.63
N LEU A 627 12.38 -13.62 -0.77
CA LEU A 627 11.26 -12.88 -0.19
C LEU A 627 10.06 -12.79 -1.16
N GLY A 628 10.17 -13.37 -2.36
CA GLY A 628 9.12 -13.33 -3.37
C GLY A 628 9.07 -12.07 -4.21
N ARG A 629 10.13 -11.25 -4.20
CA ARG A 629 10.23 -10.04 -5.03
C ARG A 629 10.79 -10.41 -6.41
N LEU A 630 10.25 -9.81 -7.47
CA LEU A 630 10.60 -10.12 -8.85
C LEU A 630 12.02 -9.64 -9.17
N LEU A 631 12.95 -10.57 -9.45
CA LEU A 631 14.32 -10.23 -9.84
C LEU A 631 14.47 -10.06 -11.35
N ILE A 632 13.81 -10.92 -12.12
CA ILE A 632 13.96 -10.95 -13.59
C ILE A 632 12.61 -11.31 -14.20
N GLU A 633 12.23 -10.56 -15.22
CA GLU A 633 11.19 -10.91 -16.17
C GLU A 633 11.85 -11.15 -17.53
N THR A 634 11.55 -12.28 -18.18
CA THR A 634 12.04 -12.61 -19.52
C THR A 634 10.86 -12.80 -20.43
N ASN A 635 10.73 -11.95 -21.44
CA ASN A 635 9.64 -12.05 -22.40
C ASN A 635 9.83 -13.24 -23.37
N PRO A 636 8.83 -13.60 -24.19
CA PRO A 636 8.90 -14.75 -25.10
C PRO A 636 10.02 -14.67 -26.17
N LEU A 637 10.55 -13.48 -26.45
CA LEU A 637 11.67 -13.28 -27.38
C LEU A 637 13.05 -13.35 -26.68
N GLY A 638 13.08 -13.58 -25.36
CA GLY A 638 14.31 -13.70 -24.58
C GLY A 638 14.87 -12.38 -24.04
N ALA A 639 14.17 -11.26 -24.26
CA ALA A 639 14.55 -9.97 -23.68
C ALA A 639 14.24 -9.94 -22.17
N THR A 640 15.21 -9.47 -21.38
CA THR A 640 15.17 -9.54 -19.92
C THR A 640 15.14 -8.17 -19.25
N THR A 641 14.16 -7.93 -18.39
CA THR A 641 14.17 -6.81 -17.46
C THR A 641 14.55 -7.33 -16.07
N SER A 642 15.44 -6.63 -15.37
CA SER A 642 15.89 -7.04 -14.03
C SER A 642 15.79 -5.95 -12.98
N TYR A 643 15.57 -6.36 -11.74
CA TYR A 643 15.35 -5.47 -10.61
C TYR A 643 16.26 -5.81 -9.44
N THR A 644 16.66 -4.79 -8.69
CA THR A 644 17.25 -4.98 -7.35
C THR A 644 16.50 -4.17 -6.32
N TYR A 645 16.56 -4.62 -5.06
CA TYR A 645 15.76 -4.06 -3.98
C TYR A 645 16.62 -3.62 -2.80
N ASP A 646 16.12 -2.64 -2.04
CA ASP A 646 16.63 -2.35 -0.70
C ASP A 646 16.13 -3.36 0.35
N ALA A 647 16.45 -3.09 1.63
CA ALA A 647 16.04 -3.93 2.74
C ALA A 647 14.56 -3.78 3.13
N LEU A 648 13.89 -2.71 2.69
CA LEU A 648 12.47 -2.45 2.93
C LEU A 648 11.58 -3.03 1.81
N GLY A 649 12.17 -3.48 0.70
CA GLY A 649 11.43 -4.02 -0.43
C GLY A 649 11.23 -3.03 -1.58
N ASN A 650 11.83 -1.86 -1.53
CA ASN A 650 11.70 -0.87 -2.61
C ASN A 650 12.66 -1.20 -3.77
N PRO A 651 12.22 -1.12 -5.04
CA PRO A 651 13.06 -1.40 -6.20
C PRO A 651 14.05 -0.25 -6.44
N ILE A 652 15.31 -0.45 -6.09
CA ILE A 652 16.35 0.59 -6.22
C ILE A 652 17.02 0.62 -7.60
N THR A 653 16.89 -0.46 -8.38
CA THR A 653 17.34 -0.49 -9.77
C THR A 653 16.32 -1.19 -10.64
N SER A 654 16.18 -0.70 -11.87
CA SER A 654 15.52 -1.38 -12.97
C SER A 654 16.45 -1.33 -14.18
N THR A 655 16.83 -2.49 -14.70
CA THR A 655 17.69 -2.61 -15.89
C THR A 655 16.85 -3.18 -17.02
N ASP A 656 16.75 -2.44 -18.12
CA ASP A 656 15.99 -2.83 -19.31
C ASP A 656 16.72 -3.92 -20.14
N PRO A 657 16.07 -4.49 -21.18
CA PRO A 657 16.68 -5.53 -22.02
C PRO A 657 17.93 -5.11 -22.81
N LEU A 658 18.19 -3.80 -22.95
CA LEU A 658 19.39 -3.26 -23.60
C LEU A 658 20.52 -3.00 -22.60
N GLY A 659 20.29 -3.23 -21.30
CA GLY A 659 21.26 -3.03 -20.23
C GLY A 659 21.24 -1.62 -19.62
N ASN A 660 20.31 -0.75 -20.03
CA ASN A 660 20.18 0.59 -19.48
C ASN A 660 19.58 0.51 -18.07
N THR A 661 20.24 1.11 -17.07
CA THR A 661 19.84 1.00 -15.66
C THR A 661 19.33 2.32 -15.11
N THR A 662 18.11 2.31 -14.57
CA THR A 662 17.54 3.41 -13.77
C THR A 662 17.73 3.11 -12.28
N HIS A 663 18.17 4.09 -11.51
CA HIS A 663 18.32 4.01 -10.06
C HIS A 663 17.27 4.85 -9.34
N THR A 664 16.72 4.34 -8.24
CA THR A 664 15.76 5.07 -7.41
C THR A 664 16.18 5.04 -5.94
N CYS A 665 16.21 6.23 -5.32
CA CYS A 665 16.39 6.40 -3.89
C CYS A 665 15.04 6.66 -3.23
N TYR A 666 14.80 6.07 -2.05
CA TYR A 666 13.53 6.18 -1.33
C TYR A 666 13.70 6.82 0.05
N ASN A 667 12.62 7.42 0.55
CA ASN A 667 12.48 7.77 1.96
C ASN A 667 12.05 6.54 2.79
N ILE A 668 11.92 6.72 4.11
CA ILE A 668 11.55 5.63 5.04
C ILE A 668 10.14 5.07 4.80
N TYR A 669 9.28 5.82 4.10
CA TYR A 669 7.90 5.45 3.78
C TYR A 669 7.77 4.82 2.39
N GLY A 670 8.89 4.53 1.71
CA GLY A 670 8.89 3.93 0.38
C GLY A 670 8.53 4.90 -0.76
N LYS A 671 8.58 6.22 -0.54
CA LYS A 671 8.37 7.24 -1.58
C LYS A 671 9.70 7.67 -2.22
N PRO A 672 9.77 7.86 -3.55
CA PRO A 672 11.02 8.19 -4.24
C PRO A 672 11.52 9.59 -3.83
N LEU A 673 12.79 9.73 -3.48
CA LEU A 673 13.45 11.01 -3.23
C LEU A 673 14.24 11.49 -4.45
N GLN A 674 14.81 10.55 -5.21
CA GLN A 674 15.58 10.84 -6.40
C GLN A 674 15.52 9.66 -7.36
N ILE A 675 15.38 9.94 -8.65
CA ILE A 675 15.52 8.98 -9.73
C ILE A 675 16.72 9.40 -10.58
N THR A 676 17.61 8.46 -10.91
CA THR A 676 18.76 8.68 -11.80
C THR A 676 18.60 7.77 -13.01
N HIS A 677 18.55 8.37 -14.19
CA HIS A 677 18.35 7.67 -15.45
C HIS A 677 19.68 7.17 -16.05
N PRO A 678 19.63 6.28 -17.07
CA PRO A 678 20.82 5.75 -17.75
C PRO A 678 21.78 6.80 -18.33
N ASP A 679 21.30 7.99 -18.66
CA ASP A 679 22.09 9.13 -19.13
C ASP A 679 22.65 10.01 -18.00
N ASN A 680 22.46 9.61 -16.75
CA ASN A 680 22.77 10.34 -15.51
C ASN A 680 21.92 11.58 -15.26
N SER A 681 20.90 11.86 -16.07
CA SER A 681 19.90 12.86 -15.71
C SER A 681 19.14 12.43 -14.45
N THR A 682 18.72 13.40 -13.64
CA THR A 682 18.06 13.12 -12.36
C THR A 682 16.76 13.88 -12.19
N GLU A 683 15.82 13.26 -11.50
CA GLU A 683 14.61 13.87 -10.97
C GLU A 683 14.63 13.79 -9.44
N SER A 684 14.06 14.77 -8.74
CA SER A 684 14.01 14.78 -7.27
C SER A 684 12.65 15.18 -6.72
N TYR A 685 12.31 14.65 -5.55
CA TYR A 685 11.01 14.83 -4.90
C TYR A 685 11.18 15.17 -3.42
N THR A 686 10.33 16.07 -2.91
CA THR A 686 10.15 16.29 -1.47
C THR A 686 8.69 16.09 -1.08
N TYR A 687 8.47 15.76 0.19
CA TYR A 687 7.14 15.45 0.72
C TYR A 687 6.88 16.20 2.01
N THR A 688 5.61 16.52 2.26
CA THR A 688 5.14 17.02 3.55
C THR A 688 5.27 15.92 4.63
N LEU A 689 5.06 16.28 5.89
CA LEU A 689 5.11 15.32 7.01
C LEU A 689 4.02 14.25 6.89
N GLU A 690 2.85 14.64 6.39
CA GLU A 690 1.69 13.80 6.09
C GLU A 690 1.91 12.93 4.85
N GLY A 691 2.97 13.22 4.08
CA GLY A 691 3.43 12.44 2.94
C GLY A 691 2.93 12.96 1.59
N ASN A 692 2.26 14.11 1.51
CA ASN A 692 1.86 14.68 0.22
C ASN A 692 3.09 15.18 -0.55
N LEU A 693 3.03 15.20 -1.88
CA LEU A 693 4.14 15.68 -2.71
C LEU A 693 4.29 17.20 -2.54
N GLU A 694 5.34 17.66 -1.88
CA GLU A 694 5.57 19.07 -1.64
C GLU A 694 6.30 19.74 -2.82
N SER A 695 7.28 19.05 -3.38
CA SER A 695 7.97 19.53 -4.58
C SER A 695 8.48 18.40 -5.47
N TYR A 696 8.57 18.70 -6.76
CA TYR A 696 9.16 17.85 -7.79
C TYR A 696 10.06 18.70 -8.69
N THR A 697 11.31 18.28 -8.86
CA THR A 697 12.25 18.90 -9.82
C THR A 697 12.56 17.89 -10.91
N ASP A 698 12.33 18.28 -12.16
CA ASP A 698 12.58 17.45 -13.32
C ASP A 698 14.07 17.45 -13.76
N LYS A 699 14.36 16.72 -14.84
CA LYS A 699 15.71 16.55 -15.40
C LYS A 699 16.32 17.83 -16.00
N GLU A 700 15.50 18.85 -16.26
CA GLU A 700 15.92 20.17 -16.75
C GLU A 700 16.07 21.19 -15.62
N GLY A 701 15.71 20.83 -14.38
CA GLY A 701 15.80 21.69 -13.20
C GLY A 701 14.53 22.52 -12.96
N THR A 702 13.49 22.35 -13.77
CA THR A 702 12.19 22.98 -13.54
C THR A 702 11.55 22.36 -12.31
N THR A 703 11.12 23.19 -11.37
CA THR A 703 10.57 22.75 -10.09
C THR A 703 9.09 23.08 -9.98
N THR A 704 8.26 22.07 -9.75
CA THR A 704 6.84 22.21 -9.39
C THR A 704 6.69 22.08 -7.88
N ARG A 705 5.98 23.00 -7.24
CA ARG A 705 5.67 23.01 -5.81
C ARG A 705 4.17 22.99 -5.59
N TYR A 706 3.75 22.25 -4.57
CA TYR A 706 2.35 22.12 -4.18
C TYR A 706 2.14 22.58 -2.75
N THR A 707 0.95 23.12 -2.48
CA THR A 707 0.45 23.30 -1.11
C THR A 707 -0.90 22.62 -0.98
N TYR A 708 -1.26 22.25 0.25
CA TYR A 708 -2.45 21.48 0.56
C TYR A 708 -3.24 22.11 1.71
N ASP A 709 -4.54 21.86 1.74
CA ASP A 709 -5.35 22.13 2.93
C ASP A 709 -5.25 20.98 3.95
N ILE A 710 -5.95 21.13 5.08
CA ILE A 710 -5.93 20.16 6.19
C ILE A 710 -6.58 18.81 5.86
N LEU A 711 -7.28 18.69 4.72
CA LEU A 711 -7.89 17.46 4.22
C LEU A 711 -7.04 16.87 3.08
N ASP A 712 -5.78 17.29 2.95
CA ASP A 712 -4.82 16.87 1.93
C ASP A 712 -5.25 17.22 0.49
N ARG A 713 -6.03 18.29 0.30
CA ARG A 713 -6.48 18.75 -1.04
C ARG A 713 -5.59 19.88 -1.56
N GLU A 714 -5.17 19.81 -2.82
CA GLU A 714 -4.23 20.77 -3.44
C GLU A 714 -4.81 22.18 -3.51
N LEU A 715 -4.16 23.14 -2.84
CA LEU A 715 -4.50 24.56 -2.84
C LEU A 715 -3.74 25.36 -3.90
N THR A 716 -2.45 25.11 -4.08
CA THR A 716 -1.64 25.82 -5.08
C THR A 716 -0.69 24.89 -5.79
N LYS A 717 -0.38 25.24 -7.05
CA LYS A 717 0.65 24.61 -7.87
C LYS A 717 1.49 25.70 -8.52
N ILE A 718 2.77 25.74 -8.19
CA ILE A 718 3.71 26.77 -8.68
C ILE A 718 4.85 26.08 -9.41
N ILE A 719 5.10 26.48 -10.66
CA ILE A 719 6.20 26.00 -11.49
C ILE A 719 7.25 27.10 -11.59
N THR A 720 8.50 26.81 -11.22
CA THR A 720 9.64 27.71 -11.35
C THR A 720 10.74 27.13 -12.23
N ASP A 721 11.45 27.99 -12.96
CA ASP A 721 12.69 27.57 -13.64
C ASP A 721 13.82 27.24 -12.64
N SER A 722 14.97 26.81 -13.16
CA SER A 722 16.15 26.49 -12.37
C SER A 722 16.77 27.70 -11.64
N SER A 723 16.39 28.93 -12.01
CA SER A 723 16.81 30.18 -11.36
C SER A 723 15.82 30.65 -10.29
N GLY A 724 14.67 29.98 -10.15
CA GLY A 724 13.61 30.31 -9.21
C GLY A 724 12.57 31.30 -9.74
N ASN A 725 12.59 31.66 -11.03
CA ASN A 725 11.57 32.52 -11.61
C ASN A 725 10.26 31.75 -11.78
N ILE A 726 9.13 32.36 -11.41
CA ILE A 726 7.79 31.76 -11.58
C ILE A 726 7.45 31.73 -13.08
N LEU A 727 7.16 30.53 -13.56
CA LEU A 727 6.75 30.26 -14.95
C LEU A 727 5.23 30.06 -15.06
N SER A 728 4.63 29.44 -14.05
CA SER A 728 3.19 29.18 -13.97
C SER A 728 2.76 29.12 -12.50
N GLU A 729 1.59 29.65 -12.21
CA GLU A 729 1.00 29.64 -10.86
C GLU A 729 -0.51 29.40 -10.97
N GLU A 730 -0.99 28.38 -10.28
CA GLU A 730 -2.40 28.01 -10.23
C GLU A 730 -2.85 27.93 -8.77
N SER A 731 -4.13 28.22 -8.54
CA SER A 731 -4.74 28.07 -7.21
C SER A 731 -6.13 27.47 -7.29
N THR A 732 -6.50 26.74 -6.24
CA THR A 732 -7.80 26.09 -6.11
C THR A 732 -8.38 26.41 -4.74
N THR A 733 -9.69 26.71 -4.72
CA THR A 733 -10.43 26.86 -3.46
C THR A 733 -11.45 25.74 -3.34
N TYR A 734 -11.75 25.36 -2.10
CA TYR A 734 -12.74 24.33 -1.80
C TYR A 734 -13.74 24.82 -0.75
N THR A 735 -14.95 24.30 -0.86
CA THR A 735 -15.86 24.12 0.27
C THR A 735 -15.40 22.90 1.11
N PRO A 736 -16.04 22.58 2.24
CA PRO A 736 -15.74 21.34 2.96
C PRO A 736 -15.88 20.07 2.09
N PHE A 737 -16.75 20.07 1.08
CA PHE A 737 -17.09 18.86 0.32
C PHE A 737 -16.63 18.89 -1.15
N HIS A 738 -16.61 20.06 -1.78
CA HIS A 738 -16.39 20.19 -3.22
C HIS A 738 -15.46 21.35 -3.56
N LYS A 739 -14.75 21.23 -4.69
CA LYS A 739 -13.96 22.30 -5.32
C LYS A 739 -14.87 23.49 -5.67
N SER A 740 -14.64 24.67 -5.12
CA SER A 740 -15.47 25.87 -5.38
C SER A 740 -14.96 26.69 -6.56
N SER A 741 -13.64 26.83 -6.70
CA SER A 741 -13.06 27.55 -7.84
C SER A 741 -11.65 27.08 -8.14
N HIS A 742 -11.18 27.37 -9.36
CA HIS A 742 -9.80 27.18 -9.76
C HIS A 742 -9.35 28.32 -10.66
N THR A 743 -8.24 28.96 -10.30
CA THR A 743 -7.61 30.03 -11.05
C THR A 743 -6.39 29.47 -11.76
N ASN A 744 -6.40 29.55 -13.09
CA ASN A 744 -5.30 29.06 -13.92
C ASN A 744 -4.12 30.06 -13.98
N ALA A 745 -3.07 29.68 -14.71
CA ALA A 745 -1.83 30.46 -14.86
C ALA A 745 -1.97 31.82 -15.56
N LEU A 746 -3.10 32.13 -16.19
CA LEU A 746 -3.40 33.47 -16.73
C LEU A 746 -4.20 34.34 -15.76
N GLY A 747 -4.53 33.82 -14.56
CA GLY A 747 -5.40 34.49 -13.61
C GLY A 747 -6.89 34.34 -13.91
N HIS A 748 -7.29 33.47 -14.87
CA HIS A 748 -8.71 33.23 -15.15
C HIS A 748 -9.27 32.20 -14.17
N THR A 749 -10.33 32.58 -13.46
CA THR A 749 -11.01 31.74 -12.49
C THR A 749 -12.19 30.98 -13.12
N THR A 750 -12.19 29.66 -12.98
CA THR A 750 -13.36 28.81 -13.18
C THR A 750 -14.08 28.65 -11.84
N THR A 751 -15.40 28.85 -11.81
CA THR A 751 -16.22 28.58 -10.63
C THR A 751 -17.11 27.36 -10.86
N TYR A 752 -17.33 26.60 -9.79
CA TYR A 752 -18.13 25.37 -9.81
C TYR A 752 -19.27 25.48 -8.81
N VAL A 753 -20.48 25.15 -9.26
CA VAL A 753 -21.67 25.07 -8.42
C VAL A 753 -22.22 23.66 -8.51
N TYR A 754 -22.50 23.08 -7.34
CA TYR A 754 -23.04 21.74 -7.21
C TYR A 754 -24.47 21.83 -6.70
N ASN A 755 -25.31 20.90 -7.13
CA ASN A 755 -26.61 20.71 -6.50
C ASN A 755 -26.45 20.06 -5.13
N ALA A 756 -27.60 19.82 -4.51
CA ALA A 756 -27.68 19.18 -3.22
C ALA A 756 -27.12 17.74 -3.25
N ALA A 757 -27.15 17.05 -4.39
CA ALA A 757 -26.60 15.69 -4.52
C ALA A 757 -25.06 15.67 -4.70
N GLY A 758 -24.38 16.82 -4.63
CA GLY A 758 -22.95 16.93 -4.92
C GLY A 758 -22.62 16.81 -6.41
N GLN A 759 -23.63 16.86 -7.29
CA GLN A 759 -23.44 16.81 -8.74
C GLN A 759 -23.21 18.22 -9.27
N LEU A 760 -22.25 18.38 -10.20
CA LEU A 760 -21.91 19.66 -10.80
C LEU A 760 -23.07 20.18 -11.67
N ILE A 761 -23.71 21.29 -11.30
CA ILE A 761 -24.80 21.89 -12.10
C ILE A 761 -24.37 23.10 -12.91
N THR A 762 -23.31 23.79 -12.49
CA THR A 762 -22.80 24.95 -13.21
C THR A 762 -21.28 24.98 -13.16
N GLU A 763 -20.68 25.21 -14.31
CA GLU A 763 -19.28 25.54 -14.47
C GLU A 763 -19.18 26.84 -15.26
N THR A 764 -18.54 27.87 -14.70
CA THR A 764 -18.36 29.16 -15.36
C THR A 764 -16.88 29.45 -15.53
N TYR A 765 -16.43 29.59 -16.78
CA TYR A 765 -15.08 30.00 -17.14
C TYR A 765 -15.14 31.23 -18.06
N ALA A 766 -14.59 32.35 -17.58
CA ALA A 766 -14.69 33.66 -18.23
C ALA A 766 -16.15 34.03 -18.58
N ASP A 767 -16.48 34.23 -19.86
CA ASP A 767 -17.82 34.54 -20.37
C ASP A 767 -18.65 33.29 -20.71
N ARG A 768 -18.09 32.07 -20.59
CA ARG A 768 -18.80 30.82 -20.89
C ARG A 768 -19.29 30.17 -19.61
N THR A 769 -20.58 29.88 -19.58
CA THR A 769 -21.20 29.06 -18.54
C THR A 769 -21.75 27.79 -19.16
N THR A 770 -21.34 26.65 -18.62
CA THR A 770 -21.91 25.34 -18.92
C THR A 770 -22.82 24.95 -17.78
N ILE A 771 -24.07 24.64 -18.10
CA ILE A 771 -25.10 24.18 -17.16
C ILE A 771 -25.35 22.71 -17.41
N TYR A 772 -25.35 21.91 -16.35
CA TYR A 772 -25.65 20.49 -16.40
C TYR A 772 -26.97 20.23 -15.67
N THR A 773 -27.77 19.32 -16.22
CA THR A 773 -28.90 18.74 -15.49
C THR A 773 -28.74 17.22 -15.45
N TYR A 774 -29.41 16.60 -14.50
CA TYR A 774 -29.35 15.17 -14.26
C TYR A 774 -30.75 14.58 -14.34
N ASP A 775 -30.83 13.33 -14.83
CA ASP A 775 -32.08 12.60 -14.88
C ASP A 775 -32.44 12.08 -13.49
N SER A 776 -33.57 11.38 -13.44
CA SER A 776 -34.12 10.80 -12.24
C SER A 776 -33.26 9.70 -11.60
N LEU A 777 -32.23 9.20 -12.28
CA LEU A 777 -31.27 8.23 -11.76
C LEU A 777 -29.92 8.86 -11.38
N GLY A 778 -29.77 10.18 -11.58
CA GLY A 778 -28.55 10.93 -11.30
C GLY A 778 -27.53 10.90 -12.44
N ARG A 779 -27.90 10.44 -13.63
CA ARG A 779 -27.06 10.45 -14.84
C ARG A 779 -27.20 11.79 -15.53
N LYS A 780 -26.17 12.26 -16.25
CA LYS A 780 -26.21 13.58 -16.93
C LYS A 780 -27.32 13.58 -17.98
N ALA A 781 -28.38 14.37 -17.80
CA ALA A 781 -29.51 14.47 -18.73
C ALA A 781 -29.29 15.55 -19.79
N THR A 782 -28.77 16.71 -19.39
CA THR A 782 -28.43 17.77 -20.34
C THR A 782 -27.10 18.43 -20.03
N GLN A 783 -26.48 18.96 -21.07
CA GLN A 783 -25.31 19.83 -21.00
C GLN A 783 -25.54 21.02 -21.92
N THR A 784 -25.62 22.22 -21.35
CA THR A 784 -25.89 23.45 -22.08
C THR A 784 -24.70 24.39 -21.96
N THR A 785 -24.01 24.63 -23.07
CA THR A 785 -23.05 25.72 -23.24
C THR A 785 -23.63 26.63 -24.31
N SER A 786 -24.42 27.62 -23.90
CA SER A 786 -25.21 28.45 -24.82
C SER A 786 -24.38 28.96 -26.00
N PRO A 787 -24.86 28.84 -27.25
CA PRO A 787 -26.21 28.41 -27.65
C PRO A 787 -26.41 26.89 -27.83
N LEU A 788 -25.41 26.05 -27.55
CA LEU A 788 -25.46 24.61 -27.77
C LEU A 788 -26.02 23.89 -26.53
N THR A 789 -26.97 22.99 -26.74
CA THR A 789 -27.48 22.06 -25.72
C THR A 789 -27.44 20.63 -26.24
N ILE A 790 -26.92 19.72 -25.43
CA ILE A 790 -26.93 18.28 -25.70
C ILE A 790 -27.85 17.62 -24.69
N HIS A 791 -28.79 16.80 -25.16
CA HIS A 791 -29.61 15.93 -24.32
C HIS A 791 -29.12 14.49 -24.44
N TYR A 792 -28.95 13.82 -23.31
CA TYR A 792 -28.55 12.42 -23.23
C TYR A 792 -29.72 11.58 -22.75
N THR A 793 -29.85 10.39 -23.30
CA THR A 793 -30.72 9.34 -22.79
C THR A 793 -29.94 8.04 -22.76
N TYR A 794 -30.32 7.16 -21.84
CA TYR A 794 -29.56 5.96 -21.54
C TYR A 794 -30.45 4.72 -21.66
N ASP A 795 -29.84 3.58 -21.95
CA ASP A 795 -30.49 2.27 -21.86
C ASP A 795 -30.55 1.74 -20.43
N LEU A 796 -31.04 0.50 -20.26
CA LEU A 796 -31.19 -0.17 -18.96
C LEU A 796 -29.85 -0.57 -18.31
N LEU A 797 -28.75 -0.50 -19.05
CA LEU A 797 -27.39 -0.76 -18.55
C LEU A 797 -26.62 0.55 -18.32
N ASP A 798 -27.33 1.68 -18.24
CA ASP A 798 -26.79 3.03 -18.04
C ASP A 798 -25.81 3.49 -19.14
N ARG A 799 -25.92 2.94 -20.35
CA ARG A 799 -25.12 3.36 -21.52
C ARG A 799 -25.89 4.40 -22.34
N VAL A 800 -25.18 5.35 -22.94
CA VAL A 800 -25.82 6.37 -23.80
C VAL A 800 -26.49 5.70 -25.00
N HIS A 801 -27.79 5.90 -25.15
CA HIS A 801 -28.60 5.35 -26.23
C HIS A 801 -28.97 6.43 -27.27
N PHE A 802 -29.36 7.63 -26.81
CA PHE A 802 -29.55 8.80 -27.69
C PHE A 802 -28.80 10.03 -27.21
N GLU A 803 -28.23 10.76 -28.17
CA GLU A 803 -27.75 12.13 -28.02
C GLU A 803 -28.49 13.06 -28.97
N LYS A 804 -29.09 14.14 -28.45
CA LYS A 804 -29.76 15.15 -29.28
C LYS A 804 -29.06 16.50 -29.13
N HIS A 805 -28.54 17.02 -30.24
CA HIS A 805 -27.77 18.26 -30.27
C HIS A 805 -28.65 19.41 -30.78
N TYR A 806 -28.79 20.46 -29.98
CA TYR A 806 -29.60 21.63 -30.26
C TYR A 806 -28.75 22.89 -30.33
N HIS A 807 -29.03 23.76 -31.28
CA HIS A 807 -28.53 25.13 -31.30
C HIS A 807 -29.71 26.10 -31.13
N ASN A 808 -29.71 26.92 -30.07
CA ASN A 808 -30.83 27.80 -29.72
C ASN A 808 -32.19 27.06 -29.72
N SER A 809 -32.25 25.88 -29.08
CA SER A 809 -33.42 24.99 -29.05
C SER A 809 -33.86 24.39 -30.39
N THR A 810 -33.13 24.62 -31.48
CA THR A 810 -33.36 23.96 -32.78
C THR A 810 -32.51 22.70 -32.86
N LEU A 811 -33.14 21.53 -33.04
CA LEU A 811 -32.43 20.25 -33.21
C LEU A 811 -31.57 20.32 -34.48
N ILE A 812 -30.26 20.16 -34.32
CA ILE A 812 -29.29 20.11 -35.42
C ILE A 812 -29.23 18.69 -35.97
N TYR A 813 -29.03 17.71 -35.07
CA TYR A 813 -29.07 16.29 -35.36
C TYR A 813 -29.32 15.50 -34.08
N GLN A 814 -29.75 14.26 -34.26
CA GLN A 814 -29.80 13.23 -33.22
C GLN A 814 -28.86 12.09 -33.60
N GLU A 815 -28.29 11.42 -32.61
CA GLU A 815 -27.45 10.25 -32.76
C GLU A 815 -28.00 9.10 -31.90
N ASP A 816 -28.26 7.96 -32.52
CA ASP A 816 -28.78 6.74 -31.90
C ASP A 816 -27.68 5.69 -31.87
N THR A 817 -27.37 5.16 -30.69
CA THR A 817 -26.36 4.10 -30.51
C THR A 817 -27.03 2.83 -30.00
N THR A 818 -26.77 1.71 -30.66
CA THR A 818 -27.18 0.37 -30.21
C THR A 818 -25.96 -0.47 -29.85
N TYR A 819 -26.17 -1.48 -29.01
CA TYR A 819 -25.11 -2.32 -28.50
C TYR A 819 -25.47 -3.80 -28.68
N ASP A 820 -24.46 -4.64 -28.90
CA ASP A 820 -24.62 -6.08 -28.89
C ASP A 820 -24.78 -6.63 -27.46
N THR A 821 -24.92 -7.95 -27.32
CA THR A 821 -25.06 -8.66 -26.04
C THR A 821 -23.80 -8.61 -25.17
N ALA A 822 -22.62 -8.36 -25.76
CA ALA A 822 -21.36 -8.19 -25.05
C ALA A 822 -21.10 -6.74 -24.62
N GLY A 823 -21.91 -5.80 -25.13
CA GLY A 823 -21.84 -4.38 -24.84
C GLY A 823 -20.98 -3.58 -25.81
N ASN A 824 -20.54 -4.17 -26.93
CA ASN A 824 -19.88 -3.44 -28.00
C ASN A 824 -20.90 -2.63 -28.80
N ILE A 825 -20.48 -1.54 -29.44
CA ILE A 825 -21.36 -0.72 -30.29
C ILE A 825 -21.73 -1.53 -31.52
N ALA A 826 -23.00 -1.84 -31.73
CA ALA A 826 -23.46 -2.58 -32.91
C ALA A 826 -23.82 -1.64 -34.06
N THR A 827 -24.53 -0.55 -33.77
CA THR A 827 -24.83 0.48 -34.77
C THR A 827 -24.79 1.88 -34.18
N LYS A 828 -24.49 2.84 -35.05
CA LYS A 828 -24.50 4.26 -34.73
C LYS A 828 -25.16 5.02 -35.86
N THR A 829 -26.34 5.58 -35.60
CA THR A 829 -27.16 6.25 -36.61
C THR A 829 -27.27 7.73 -36.31
N ARG A 830 -26.74 8.57 -37.19
CA ARG A 830 -26.91 10.03 -37.12
C ARG A 830 -28.03 10.48 -38.05
N TYR A 831 -28.88 11.38 -37.55
CA TYR A 831 -30.01 11.96 -38.30
C TYR A 831 -29.78 13.46 -38.52
N PRO A 832 -28.98 13.87 -39.51
CA PRO A 832 -28.88 15.25 -39.94
C PRO A 832 -30.14 15.63 -40.77
N GLY A 833 -31.26 15.90 -40.10
CA GLY A 833 -32.56 16.08 -40.76
C GLY A 833 -33.25 14.75 -41.08
N ASN A 834 -33.77 14.56 -42.30
CA ASN A 834 -34.64 13.42 -42.66
C ASN A 834 -33.93 12.19 -43.25
N GLN A 835 -32.60 12.21 -43.44
CA GLN A 835 -31.86 11.09 -44.02
C GLN A 835 -30.90 10.50 -42.98
N PRO A 836 -31.07 9.24 -42.54
CA PRO A 836 -30.18 8.61 -41.57
C PRO A 836 -28.84 8.24 -42.22
N ALA A 837 -27.75 8.55 -41.53
CA ALA A 837 -26.40 8.06 -41.81
C ALA A 837 -26.07 6.99 -40.76
N THR A 838 -26.07 5.71 -41.16
CA THR A 838 -25.92 4.57 -40.25
C THR A 838 -24.59 3.88 -40.45
N GLU A 839 -23.79 3.78 -39.40
CA GLU A 839 -22.62 2.92 -39.35
C GLU A 839 -22.94 1.64 -38.54
N GLY A 840 -22.32 0.53 -38.89
CA GLY A 840 -22.53 -0.77 -38.21
C GLY A 840 -21.22 -1.52 -37.97
N TRP A 841 -21.13 -2.23 -36.85
CA TRP A 841 -19.98 -3.04 -36.45
C TRP A 841 -20.41 -4.45 -36.06
N GLU A 842 -19.57 -5.43 -36.39
CA GLU A 842 -19.72 -6.82 -35.96
C GLU A 842 -18.43 -7.28 -35.27
N TYR A 843 -18.59 -8.14 -34.26
CA TYR A 843 -17.49 -8.63 -33.43
C TYR A 843 -17.47 -10.15 -33.37
N ASP A 844 -16.28 -10.73 -33.21
CA ASP A 844 -16.12 -12.13 -32.86
C ASP A 844 -16.37 -12.38 -31.35
N PRO A 845 -16.42 -13.64 -30.88
CA PRO A 845 -16.61 -13.95 -29.45
C PRO A 845 -15.49 -13.46 -28.51
N LEU A 846 -14.38 -12.95 -29.05
CA LEU A 846 -13.28 -12.33 -28.30
C LEU A 846 -13.39 -10.79 -28.29
N ASN A 847 -14.51 -10.23 -28.76
CA ASN A 847 -14.79 -8.80 -28.91
C ASN A 847 -13.83 -8.07 -29.86
N ARG A 848 -13.34 -8.76 -30.89
CA ARG A 848 -12.57 -8.13 -31.97
C ARG A 848 -13.47 -7.79 -33.14
N GLU A 849 -13.33 -6.59 -33.69
CA GLU A 849 -14.10 -6.15 -34.85
C GLU A 849 -13.78 -7.01 -36.07
N ILE A 850 -14.80 -7.66 -36.65
CA ILE A 850 -14.71 -8.49 -37.86
C ILE A 850 -15.42 -7.86 -39.06
N ALA A 851 -16.27 -6.87 -38.85
CA ALA A 851 -16.84 -6.07 -39.92
C ALA A 851 -17.16 -4.65 -39.45
N HIS A 852 -16.92 -3.67 -40.32
CA HIS A 852 -17.38 -2.28 -40.17
C HIS A 852 -18.00 -1.82 -41.48
N THR A 853 -19.25 -1.39 -41.41
CA THR A 853 -19.98 -0.78 -42.53
C THR A 853 -20.11 0.71 -42.30
N ASP A 854 -19.57 1.51 -43.22
CA ASP A 854 -19.65 2.98 -43.16
C ASP A 854 -21.07 3.50 -43.48
N ALA A 855 -21.27 4.81 -43.29
CA ALA A 855 -22.56 5.46 -43.57
C ALA A 855 -22.98 5.45 -45.06
N LEU A 856 -22.08 5.08 -45.97
CA LEU A 856 -22.34 4.93 -47.41
C LEU A 856 -22.69 3.48 -47.79
N GLY A 857 -22.61 2.55 -46.83
CA GLY A 857 -22.88 1.13 -47.03
C GLY A 857 -21.67 0.33 -47.52
N HIS A 858 -20.47 0.89 -47.49
CA HIS A 858 -19.25 0.15 -47.79
C HIS A 858 -18.80 -0.65 -46.57
N THR A 859 -18.58 -1.95 -46.74
CA THR A 859 -18.17 -2.84 -45.65
C THR A 859 -16.71 -3.22 -45.77
N THR A 860 -15.94 -2.96 -44.72
CA THR A 860 -14.61 -3.52 -44.49
C THR A 860 -14.77 -4.75 -43.58
N THR A 861 -14.17 -5.89 -43.93
CA THR A 861 -14.20 -7.09 -43.07
C THR A 861 -12.79 -7.46 -42.61
N THR A 862 -12.66 -8.10 -41.46
CA THR A 862 -11.37 -8.50 -40.89
C THR A 862 -11.40 -9.95 -40.45
N ASP A 863 -10.49 -10.76 -40.99
CA ASP A 863 -10.24 -12.13 -40.54
C ASP A 863 -9.05 -12.16 -39.58
N TYR A 864 -9.19 -12.89 -38.48
CA TYR A 864 -8.11 -13.15 -37.53
C TYR A 864 -7.74 -14.63 -37.54
N LEU A 865 -6.51 -14.92 -37.94
CA LEU A 865 -5.92 -16.26 -37.88
C LEU A 865 -4.87 -16.31 -36.78
N GLU A 866 -5.13 -17.11 -35.76
CA GLU A 866 -4.21 -17.35 -34.64
C GLU A 866 -3.54 -18.72 -34.83
N THR A 867 -2.23 -18.72 -35.05
CA THR A 867 -1.39 -19.92 -35.10
C THR A 867 -0.33 -19.82 -33.99
N ASP A 868 0.96 -19.87 -34.32
CA ASP A 868 2.04 -19.39 -33.45
C ASP A 868 2.19 -17.86 -33.46
N ARG A 869 1.42 -17.21 -34.34
CA ARG A 869 1.36 -15.75 -34.57
C ARG A 869 -0.07 -15.32 -34.85
N LEU A 870 -0.32 -14.03 -34.65
CA LEU A 870 -1.55 -13.38 -35.10
C LEU A 870 -1.36 -12.89 -36.54
N ILE A 871 -2.24 -13.33 -37.44
CA ILE A 871 -2.37 -12.79 -38.80
C ILE A 871 -3.75 -12.14 -38.90
N LYS A 872 -3.78 -10.87 -39.28
CA LYS A 872 -4.98 -10.07 -39.45
C LYS A 872 -5.11 -9.69 -40.93
N THR A 873 -6.17 -10.15 -41.58
CA THR A 873 -6.45 -9.85 -43.00
C THR A 873 -7.65 -8.92 -43.07
N ILE A 874 -7.44 -7.71 -43.58
CA ILE A 874 -8.47 -6.69 -43.75
C ILE A 874 -8.88 -6.66 -45.22
N HIS A 875 -10.15 -6.89 -45.50
CA HIS A 875 -10.74 -6.84 -46.83
C HIS A 875 -11.42 -5.49 -47.02
N HIS A 876 -10.92 -4.70 -47.98
CA HIS A 876 -11.43 -3.36 -48.26
C HIS A 876 -12.58 -3.40 -49.30
N PRO A 877 -13.48 -2.41 -49.28
CA PRO A 877 -14.61 -2.35 -50.23
C PRO A 877 -14.20 -2.27 -51.72
N ASP A 878 -12.98 -1.81 -52.01
CA ASP A 878 -12.45 -1.72 -53.37
C ASP A 878 -11.87 -3.05 -53.90
N GLY A 879 -11.97 -4.12 -53.10
CA GLY A 879 -11.46 -5.46 -53.42
C GLY A 879 -9.96 -5.64 -53.18
N THR A 880 -9.29 -4.67 -52.55
CA THR A 880 -7.93 -4.85 -52.03
C THR A 880 -7.95 -5.50 -50.65
N GLU A 881 -6.86 -6.15 -50.28
CA GLU A 881 -6.68 -6.76 -48.97
C GLU A 881 -5.40 -6.24 -48.32
N THR A 882 -5.41 -6.00 -47.01
CA THR A 882 -4.22 -5.73 -46.20
C THR A 882 -3.98 -6.89 -45.24
N VAL A 883 -2.84 -7.56 -45.35
CA VAL A 883 -2.44 -8.65 -44.47
C VAL A 883 -1.36 -8.18 -43.51
N GLU A 884 -1.70 -8.11 -42.23
CA GLU A 884 -0.81 -7.74 -41.13
C GLU A 884 -0.39 -9.01 -40.37
N THR A 885 0.91 -9.23 -40.18
CA THR A 885 1.43 -10.35 -39.38
C THR A 885 2.16 -9.82 -38.16
N TYR A 886 1.87 -10.37 -36.99
CA TYR A 886 2.45 -9.94 -35.72
C TYR A 886 3.30 -11.05 -35.10
N ASN A 887 4.29 -10.66 -34.29
CA ASN A 887 4.97 -11.61 -33.42
C ASN A 887 4.17 -11.86 -32.13
N CYS A 888 4.73 -12.70 -31.26
CA CYS A 888 4.13 -13.04 -29.97
C CYS A 888 4.12 -11.91 -28.92
N LEU A 889 4.75 -10.77 -29.20
CA LEU A 889 4.67 -9.55 -28.38
C LEU A 889 3.66 -8.55 -28.94
N ASN A 890 2.90 -8.93 -29.98
CA ASN A 890 2.01 -8.05 -30.72
C ASN A 890 2.74 -6.91 -31.46
N GLU A 891 4.01 -7.13 -31.84
CA GLU A 891 4.77 -6.22 -32.70
C GLU A 891 4.54 -6.60 -34.17
N LEU A 892 4.30 -5.60 -35.02
CA LEU A 892 3.97 -5.78 -36.43
C LEU A 892 5.21 -6.24 -37.22
N LEU A 893 5.23 -7.46 -37.74
CA LEU A 893 6.34 -8.02 -38.52
C LEU A 893 6.25 -7.70 -40.01
N SER A 894 5.04 -7.67 -40.56
CA SER A 894 4.84 -7.35 -41.97
C SER A 894 3.46 -6.81 -42.28
N VAL A 895 3.38 -6.00 -43.33
CA VAL A 895 2.14 -5.52 -43.95
C VAL A 895 2.21 -5.79 -45.44
N GLU A 896 1.23 -6.51 -45.99
CA GLU A 896 1.11 -6.75 -47.41
C GLU A 896 -0.23 -6.25 -47.94
N ASN A 897 -0.21 -5.30 -48.88
CA ASN A 897 -1.42 -4.91 -49.63
C ASN A 897 -1.50 -5.72 -50.92
N ARG A 898 -2.64 -6.37 -51.16
CA ARG A 898 -2.85 -7.31 -52.25
C ARG A 898 -4.10 -6.93 -53.06
N GLN A 899 -4.11 -7.29 -54.33
CA GLN A 899 -5.31 -7.31 -55.15
C GLN A 899 -5.35 -8.65 -55.91
N GLY A 900 -6.19 -9.58 -55.43
CA GLY A 900 -6.12 -10.98 -55.84
C GLY A 900 -4.75 -11.59 -55.52
N ALA A 901 -4.13 -12.29 -56.48
CA ALA A 901 -2.83 -12.91 -56.30
C ALA A 901 -1.64 -11.92 -56.38
N ASN A 902 -1.88 -10.65 -56.70
CA ASN A 902 -0.82 -9.66 -56.90
C ASN A 902 -0.56 -8.89 -55.60
N THR A 903 0.67 -8.94 -55.10
CA THR A 903 1.15 -8.03 -54.05
C THR A 903 1.43 -6.66 -54.65
N LEU A 904 0.67 -5.65 -54.23
CA LEU A 904 0.84 -4.26 -54.66
C LEU A 904 1.95 -3.57 -53.85
N HIS A 905 2.06 -3.92 -52.57
CA HIS A 905 2.96 -3.30 -51.61
C HIS A 905 3.27 -4.26 -50.47
N ASN A 906 4.52 -4.30 -50.03
CA ASN A 906 4.95 -5.09 -48.88
C ASN A 906 5.93 -4.28 -48.01
N GLU A 907 5.73 -4.31 -46.70
CA GLU A 907 6.66 -3.82 -45.70
C GLU A 907 7.01 -4.91 -44.69
N VAL A 908 8.30 -5.04 -44.36
CA VAL A 908 8.82 -5.98 -43.35
C VAL A 908 9.56 -5.20 -42.27
N TYR A 909 9.31 -5.53 -41.01
CA TYR A 909 9.74 -4.82 -39.83
C TYR A 909 10.65 -5.71 -38.96
N THR A 910 11.64 -5.11 -38.29
CA THR A 910 12.43 -5.78 -37.25
C THR A 910 12.59 -4.87 -36.04
N TYR A 911 12.83 -5.49 -34.89
CA TYR A 911 12.84 -4.83 -33.58
C TYR A 911 14.10 -5.20 -32.78
N ASP A 912 14.52 -4.30 -31.89
CA ASP A 912 15.51 -4.63 -30.85
C ASP A 912 14.86 -5.35 -29.64
N LEU A 913 15.66 -5.68 -28.64
CA LEU A 913 15.20 -6.36 -27.42
C LEU A 913 14.30 -5.49 -26.53
N ALA A 914 14.27 -4.17 -26.72
CA ALA A 914 13.36 -3.25 -26.02
C ALA A 914 12.04 -3.02 -26.78
N GLY A 915 11.87 -3.63 -27.96
CA GLY A 915 10.69 -3.47 -28.81
C GLY A 915 10.72 -2.21 -29.68
N ASN A 916 11.88 -1.61 -29.88
CA ASN A 916 12.03 -0.49 -30.80
C ASN A 916 12.21 -0.99 -32.24
N GLU A 917 11.48 -0.44 -33.21
CA GLU A 917 11.67 -0.78 -34.63
C GLU A 917 13.06 -0.33 -35.10
N ILE A 918 13.94 -1.27 -35.45
CA ILE A 918 15.31 -1.00 -35.91
C ILE A 918 15.42 -0.99 -37.44
N SER A 919 14.54 -1.70 -38.14
CA SER A 919 14.50 -1.64 -39.60
C SER A 919 13.10 -1.81 -40.16
N ARG A 920 12.85 -1.14 -41.28
CA ARG A 920 11.70 -1.38 -42.14
C ARG A 920 12.14 -1.44 -43.59
N THR A 921 11.75 -2.50 -44.30
CA THR A 921 12.04 -2.66 -45.73
C THR A 921 10.74 -2.60 -46.51
N HIS A 922 10.69 -1.72 -47.52
CA HIS A 922 9.57 -1.52 -48.41
C HIS A 922 9.87 -2.12 -49.78
N ASN A 923 9.01 -3.03 -50.24
CA ASN A 923 9.10 -3.76 -51.51
C ASN A 923 10.49 -4.37 -51.79
N GLN A 924 11.22 -4.74 -50.74
CA GLN A 924 12.61 -5.24 -50.80
C GLN A 924 13.64 -4.29 -51.47
N GLN A 925 13.28 -3.02 -51.68
CA GLN A 925 14.09 -2.06 -52.44
C GLN A 925 14.47 -0.84 -51.61
N PHE A 926 13.55 -0.37 -50.77
CA PHE A 926 13.75 0.81 -49.94
C PHE A 926 13.91 0.37 -48.48
N GLN A 927 14.97 0.80 -47.83
CA GLN A 927 15.28 0.38 -46.45
C GLN A 927 15.36 1.61 -45.55
N ILE A 928 14.65 1.55 -44.42
CA ILE A 928 14.79 2.48 -43.32
C ILE A 928 15.47 1.74 -42.17
N GLU A 929 16.52 2.33 -41.63
CA GLU A 929 17.19 1.86 -40.42
C GLU A 929 17.06 2.92 -39.32
N LYS A 930 16.87 2.49 -38.08
CA LYS A 930 16.72 3.37 -36.91
C LYS A 930 17.70 2.94 -35.84
N SER A 931 18.28 3.91 -35.15
CA SER A 931 19.10 3.68 -33.95
C SER A 931 18.54 4.47 -32.77
N TYR A 932 18.81 4.02 -31.56
CA TYR A 932 18.25 4.56 -30.33
C TYR A 932 19.36 4.90 -29.32
N ASP A 933 19.12 5.89 -28.46
CA ASP A 933 19.99 6.21 -27.35
C ASP A 933 19.70 5.33 -26.12
N ASN A 934 20.47 5.51 -25.04
CA ASN A 934 20.33 4.76 -23.79
C ASN A 934 19.06 5.09 -22.98
N LEU A 935 18.23 6.02 -23.45
CA LEU A 935 16.89 6.29 -22.93
C LEU A 935 15.79 5.79 -23.86
N ASN A 936 16.13 4.94 -24.85
CA ASN A 936 15.22 4.40 -25.86
C ASN A 936 14.56 5.48 -26.74
N ARG A 937 15.26 6.60 -27.01
CA ARG A 937 14.82 7.65 -27.94
C ARG A 937 15.56 7.53 -29.26
N ARG A 938 14.89 7.82 -30.38
CA ARG A 938 15.46 7.64 -31.74
C ARG A 938 16.65 8.56 -31.99
N ALA A 939 17.87 8.03 -31.95
CA ALA A 939 19.11 8.77 -32.20
C ALA A 939 19.37 9.01 -33.70
N ALA A 940 18.97 8.09 -34.58
CA ALA A 940 19.10 8.28 -36.03
C ALA A 940 18.02 7.55 -36.83
N LEU A 941 17.77 8.05 -38.04
CA LEU A 941 16.97 7.42 -39.09
C LEU A 941 17.76 7.50 -40.41
N THR A 942 18.09 6.36 -40.99
CA THR A 942 18.83 6.27 -42.25
C THR A 942 17.95 5.66 -43.34
N GLU A 943 17.74 6.40 -44.42
CA GLU A 943 17.04 5.91 -45.62
C GLU A 943 18.05 5.45 -46.67
N ASN A 944 17.84 4.24 -47.21
CA ASN A 944 18.66 3.59 -48.23
C ASN A 944 20.16 3.68 -47.94
N GLN A 945 20.54 3.53 -46.66
CA GLN A 945 21.92 3.55 -46.16
C GLN A 945 22.72 4.84 -46.47
N THR A 946 22.09 5.87 -47.03
CA THR A 946 22.79 7.04 -47.60
C THR A 946 22.27 8.37 -47.05
N LYS A 947 21.01 8.41 -46.59
CA LYS A 947 20.39 9.62 -46.07
C LYS A 947 20.09 9.47 -44.59
N THR A 948 21.02 9.92 -43.75
CA THR A 948 20.86 9.86 -42.30
C THR A 948 20.35 11.19 -41.74
N THR A 949 19.25 11.11 -40.99
CA THR A 949 18.82 12.17 -40.08
C THR A 949 19.18 11.77 -38.66
N SER A 950 19.95 12.61 -37.96
CA SER A 950 20.35 12.34 -36.56
C SER A 950 19.63 13.28 -35.61
N TYR A 951 19.31 12.79 -34.42
CA TYR A 951 18.60 13.51 -33.38
C TYR A 951 19.41 13.48 -32.09
N THR A 952 19.39 14.59 -31.37
CA THR A 952 19.81 14.66 -29.97
C THR A 952 18.67 15.30 -29.18
N TYR A 953 18.65 15.05 -27.88
CA TYR A 953 17.53 15.40 -27.04
C TYR A 953 17.97 16.21 -25.81
N THR A 954 17.04 17.00 -25.28
CA THR A 954 17.13 17.55 -23.93
C THR A 954 16.97 16.41 -22.90
N PRO A 955 17.34 16.63 -21.63
CA PRO A 955 17.14 15.61 -20.58
C PRO A 955 15.67 15.17 -20.44
N THR A 956 14.68 16.06 -20.64
CA THR A 956 13.25 15.68 -20.61
C THR A 956 12.74 14.98 -21.88
N GLY A 957 13.59 14.79 -22.90
CA GLY A 957 13.25 14.01 -24.09
C GLY A 957 12.75 14.82 -25.30
N LYS A 958 12.91 16.14 -25.30
CA LYS A 958 12.59 16.99 -26.47
C LYS A 958 13.76 17.05 -27.43
N ILE A 959 13.53 17.18 -28.73
CA ILE A 959 14.62 17.27 -29.71
C ILE A 959 15.41 18.55 -29.45
N SER A 960 16.69 18.46 -29.11
CA SER A 960 17.58 19.63 -28.95
C SER A 960 18.28 19.98 -30.26
N THR A 961 18.72 18.97 -31.02
CA THR A 961 19.27 19.17 -32.36
C THR A 961 18.78 18.10 -33.32
N LEU A 962 18.56 18.51 -34.58
CA LEU A 962 18.25 17.63 -35.71
C LEU A 962 19.25 17.92 -36.83
N THR A 963 20.03 16.91 -37.21
CA THR A 963 20.95 17.00 -38.34
C THR A 963 20.31 16.30 -39.54
N LYS A 964 20.02 17.06 -40.60
CA LYS A 964 19.44 16.54 -41.85
C LYS A 964 20.47 15.72 -42.65
N PRO A 965 20.04 14.90 -43.62
CA PRO A 965 20.96 14.19 -44.53
C PRO A 965 21.91 15.11 -45.31
N SER A 966 21.56 16.38 -45.50
CA SER A 966 22.42 17.38 -46.12
C SER A 966 23.55 17.89 -45.22
N GLY A 967 23.59 17.49 -43.95
CA GLY A 967 24.49 18.04 -42.93
C GLY A 967 23.97 19.34 -42.28
N ALA A 968 22.82 19.85 -42.70
CA ALA A 968 22.21 21.03 -42.07
C ALA A 968 21.74 20.69 -40.65
N VAL A 969 22.20 21.48 -39.67
CA VAL A 969 21.90 21.28 -38.25
C VAL A 969 20.85 22.29 -37.80
N LEU A 970 19.69 21.79 -37.38
CA LEU A 970 18.62 22.56 -36.77
C LEU A 970 18.76 22.46 -35.25
N GLN A 971 18.82 23.61 -34.59
CA GLN A 971 18.93 23.77 -33.15
C GLN A 971 17.58 24.20 -32.59
N TYR A 972 17.12 23.52 -31.54
CA TYR A 972 15.84 23.75 -30.88
C TYR A 972 16.11 24.14 -29.43
N THR A 973 15.56 25.26 -28.98
CA THR A 973 15.55 25.64 -27.56
C THR A 973 14.12 25.72 -27.05
N TYR A 974 13.91 25.49 -25.76
CA TYR A 974 12.59 25.44 -25.15
C TYR A 974 12.51 26.40 -23.97
N THR A 975 11.32 26.94 -23.73
CA THR A 975 11.00 27.68 -22.51
C THR A 975 11.04 26.76 -21.29
N GLY A 976 11.06 27.30 -20.07
CA GLY A 976 10.98 26.48 -18.85
C GLY A 976 9.67 25.70 -18.67
N LEU A 977 8.58 26.12 -19.32
CA LEU A 977 7.32 25.35 -19.42
C LEU A 977 7.36 24.33 -20.57
N GLY A 978 8.42 24.38 -21.37
CA GLY A 978 8.71 23.36 -22.34
C GLY A 978 8.19 23.59 -23.75
N HIS A 979 7.75 24.81 -24.08
CA HIS A 979 7.34 25.19 -25.43
C HIS A 979 8.55 25.57 -26.29
N LEU A 980 8.50 25.36 -27.60
CA LEU A 980 9.62 25.65 -28.51
C LEU A 980 9.90 27.15 -28.55
N GLU A 981 10.98 27.63 -27.95
CA GLU A 981 11.34 29.04 -27.87
C GLU A 981 12.09 29.52 -29.12
N LYS A 982 13.03 28.71 -29.63
CA LYS A 982 13.84 29.06 -30.79
C LYS A 982 14.08 27.85 -31.68
N LEU A 983 14.06 28.08 -32.99
CA LEU A 983 14.51 27.14 -34.01
C LEU A 983 15.49 27.83 -34.94
N SER A 984 16.75 27.39 -34.96
CA SER A 984 17.78 28.01 -35.81
C SER A 984 18.64 27.01 -36.59
N SER A 985 19.11 27.45 -37.76
CA SER A 985 20.06 26.80 -38.67
C SER A 985 20.69 27.90 -39.53
N THR A 986 21.58 27.56 -40.48
CA THR A 986 22.15 28.53 -41.43
C THR A 986 21.08 29.34 -42.20
N ASP A 987 20.00 28.69 -42.62
CA ASP A 987 18.94 29.30 -43.44
C ASP A 987 17.58 29.36 -42.72
N ILE A 988 17.55 29.14 -41.41
CA ILE A 988 16.33 29.17 -40.58
C ILE A 988 16.66 29.93 -39.30
N ASP A 989 15.88 30.94 -38.92
CA ASP A 989 16.00 31.55 -37.59
C ASP A 989 14.63 32.03 -37.14
N TYR A 990 13.99 31.24 -36.27
CA TYR A 990 12.67 31.50 -35.72
C TYR A 990 12.72 31.65 -34.22
N THR A 991 12.04 32.66 -33.68
CA THR A 991 11.72 32.76 -32.25
C THR A 991 10.23 32.71 -32.05
N TYR A 992 9.78 32.03 -30.99
CA TYR A 992 8.38 31.88 -30.64
C TYR A 992 8.14 32.37 -29.21
N THR A 993 6.98 32.95 -28.97
CA THR A 993 6.55 33.35 -27.62
C THR A 993 5.17 32.77 -27.31
N TYR A 994 4.96 32.39 -26.06
CA TYR A 994 3.73 31.75 -25.59
C TYR A 994 3.22 32.45 -24.34
N ASN A 995 1.93 32.33 -24.07
CA ASN A 995 1.37 32.63 -22.75
C ASN A 995 1.60 31.46 -21.78
N ALA A 996 1.25 31.63 -20.50
CA ALA A 996 1.47 30.62 -19.46
C ALA A 996 0.66 29.33 -19.63
N LEU A 997 -0.35 29.29 -20.51
CA LEU A 997 -1.11 28.07 -20.87
C LEU A 997 -0.63 27.43 -22.18
N GLY A 998 0.48 27.92 -22.76
CA GLY A 998 1.04 27.38 -23.99
C GLY A 998 0.39 27.86 -25.29
N GLY A 999 -0.46 28.89 -25.24
CA GLY A 999 -0.99 29.55 -26.42
C GLY A 999 0.08 30.39 -27.13
N LEU A 1000 0.35 30.11 -28.41
CA LEU A 1000 1.34 30.83 -29.22
C LEU A 1000 0.90 32.29 -29.44
N LEU A 1001 1.71 33.23 -28.96
CA LEU A 1001 1.50 34.69 -29.07
C LEU A 1001 2.24 35.28 -30.27
N SER A 1002 3.45 34.83 -30.56
CA SER A 1002 4.16 35.29 -31.76
C SER A 1002 5.12 34.25 -32.31
N SER A 1003 5.42 34.36 -33.60
CA SER A 1003 6.56 33.68 -34.23
C SER A 1003 7.23 34.61 -35.22
N THR A 1004 8.54 34.82 -35.07
CA THR A 1004 9.32 35.73 -35.93
C THR A 1004 10.39 34.97 -36.67
N ASN A 1005 10.39 35.05 -38.01
CA ASN A 1005 11.50 34.64 -38.86
C ASN A 1005 12.48 35.82 -39.00
N HIS A 1006 13.65 35.72 -38.38
CA HIS A 1006 14.69 36.76 -38.37
C HIS A 1006 15.44 36.89 -39.69
N ILE A 1007 15.35 35.89 -40.58
CA ILE A 1007 15.97 35.95 -41.92
C ILE A 1007 15.10 36.78 -42.87
N THR A 1008 13.80 36.53 -42.90
CA THR A 1008 12.87 37.26 -43.78
C THR A 1008 12.29 38.52 -43.13
N GLY A 1009 12.53 38.73 -41.83
CA GLY A 1009 11.90 39.79 -41.03
C GLY A 1009 10.38 39.62 -40.85
N ARG A 1010 9.83 38.44 -41.17
CA ARG A 1010 8.39 38.17 -41.16
C ARG A 1010 7.96 37.72 -39.77
N SER A 1011 6.93 38.35 -39.21
CA SER A 1011 6.40 37.98 -37.90
C SER A 1011 4.91 37.73 -37.94
N LEU A 1012 4.50 36.63 -37.34
CA LEU A 1012 3.13 36.35 -36.95
C LEU A 1012 2.92 36.85 -35.53
N ASN A 1013 1.85 37.61 -35.28
CA ASN A 1013 1.44 38.03 -33.94
C ASN A 1013 -0.03 37.68 -33.70
N ARG A 1014 -0.34 37.18 -32.50
CA ARG A 1014 -1.65 36.73 -32.07
C ARG A 1014 -2.04 37.37 -30.74
N THR A 1015 -3.30 37.74 -30.64
CA THR A 1015 -3.96 37.97 -29.35
C THR A 1015 -4.95 36.83 -29.14
N LEU A 1016 -4.92 36.21 -27.96
CA LEU A 1016 -5.81 35.11 -27.60
C LEU A 1016 -6.83 35.59 -26.57
N ASP A 1017 -8.06 35.08 -26.65
CA ASP A 1017 -9.05 35.25 -25.59
C ASP A 1017 -8.80 34.25 -24.44
N PRO A 1018 -9.58 34.34 -23.34
CA PRO A 1018 -9.48 33.37 -22.24
C PRO A 1018 -9.66 31.91 -22.64
N HIS A 1019 -10.33 31.62 -23.75
CA HIS A 1019 -10.58 30.27 -24.26
C HIS A 1019 -9.49 29.78 -25.23
N GLY A 1020 -8.41 30.55 -25.39
CA GLY A 1020 -7.35 30.24 -26.35
C GLY A 1020 -7.73 30.47 -27.81
N ARG A 1021 -8.87 31.12 -28.09
CA ARG A 1021 -9.27 31.48 -29.46
C ARG A 1021 -8.50 32.70 -29.90
N ILE A 1022 -8.15 32.74 -31.18
CA ILE A 1022 -7.47 33.88 -31.81
C ILE A 1022 -8.47 35.04 -31.94
N LEU A 1023 -8.22 36.15 -31.24
CA LEU A 1023 -8.97 37.41 -31.36
C LEU A 1023 -8.48 38.26 -32.53
N SER A 1024 -7.16 38.28 -32.72
CA SER A 1024 -6.51 38.99 -33.80
C SER A 1024 -5.28 38.22 -34.23
N GLU A 1025 -5.05 38.16 -35.54
CA GLU A 1025 -3.86 37.58 -36.12
C GLU A 1025 -3.31 38.54 -37.18
N THR A 1026 -2.05 38.92 -37.00
CA THR A 1026 -1.36 39.79 -37.96
C THR A 1026 -0.27 38.98 -38.64
N PHE A 1027 -0.36 38.93 -39.97
CA PHE A 1027 0.67 38.38 -40.84
C PHE A 1027 1.32 39.50 -41.67
N PRO A 1028 2.58 39.32 -42.10
CA PRO A 1028 3.28 40.26 -42.96
C PRO A 1028 2.83 40.21 -44.43
#